data_AF-A0A934E6V5-F1
#
_entry.id   AF-A0A934E6V5-F1
#
_cell.length_a   1.000
_cell.length_b   1.000
_cell.length_c   1.000
_cell.angle_alpha   90.00
_cell.angle_beta   90.00
_cell.angle_gamma   90.00
#
_symmetry.space_group_name_H-M   'P 1'
#
loop_
_entity.id
_entity.type
_entity.pdbx_description
1 polymer ?
#
loop_
_entity_poly.entity_id
_entity_poly.type
_entity_poly.pdbx_seq_one_letter_code
_entity_poly.pdbx_strand_id
1 'polypeptide(L)'
;MASPTACEPGGLRCNGTDVEICNAAKAWEFKTACTRCSNGACSAQVCTPMATRCGSENKAAEACLPDGSGWSVIEVCELGCSNGVCSTSGVVICTGGDKRCNGDAVEACTASGTAWGFVQFCVTGCDGATKTCKAPTCVPYSGRCSPTSSAHELCNSTGTGFTAAPCSASETCINGTCQATICTPGQSRCMDAVTLGRCNGAGTSFDSTPCSANEVCQTGTCSPVVCAPYSTKCKNAGTAQVCNPTGTAWLELECGSTATCQNGVCAPQNGAACQAGTQRCLDAMTLATCAQDGSGYVYSACEASQVCSNAACKAVVCAPGSTQCQDAAAEGVCNPLGTGFTRVVCSGGTACDPSAGACAPVVCTTGATHCADVATLATCNATGTGYTASGCAASEVCSGRACKPVICAAGSTSCVDSSTLSMCNSDGTGRNTSECGPSSVCSSGQCKSVVCGQGATYCEDSSTVGTCNGEGTGFTFSACSAGSVCSAGACLPLVCAPNSATCADALHSVICNGTGTASTTNECSSVGQVCLNGICQSSGGNVICVHGAYHCNGSDIEQCNPSGTGWVYVQSCTGECNNGICAGTACAPFTLTIDQSQLPADNSSTTLVSSSVIKDLDGHAVPDGTLFTVSAGSNTGGVLSSDADAVTAGTQVASLNGRIDFLVKAGTASTAGQSATVTATTLQASRCAGTATLNLVTAGTNGFFSEDFTRTAYEDLVTTSMWDTYLGQANFPLTSGLGNGEDGDLIVRSGTFNINTDINPANLTRAFPDAVSYSVAAFVGTSGVTVTGIPVGIVPGDEVLLINLQGGGGFPVANANNAGVGVTGNVGHYEIFTVQSVDFQTSRITFASPIAKIYGASTDNTTLTGQKIVVQRIPHYGNVTVNGTLTANAWDGSKGGLFFIKAKGALVVNSGGQLSMSSKGYRMNNGNWGTGESYSGPPVGGTTCYNNNGGGGVGSDGGNCYYGSGGGYGERGTACVAGIRNNGGFSYGDANLTDWFMGSAGGNWGGEAAGFRGGGILVAWASAIGIVGNVRSNGDGGPNLGSGSSAGGSVYLRATNVNIGQGLVTASGGYNSTHGGHGAVGRIRIDAQSVHAGDTTSPTFVAGGALSGGSKIVTVTLDNTPGTITKARIVSVIQDTRGGTILYEMTSNGGTNWNTFIPGDPLQSFSTAASDLRLRITLTSDGSNLPLGVQGITVEYLAP
;
A
#
# COMPACT_ATOMS: atom_id res chain seq x y z
N MET A 1 80.48 -2.98 -14.75
CA MET A 1 81.01 -3.60 -13.52
C MET A 1 79.86 -3.70 -12.53
N ALA A 2 79.58 -4.89 -12.02
CA ALA A 2 78.80 -5.14 -10.81
C ALA A 2 79.04 -6.62 -10.46
N SER A 3 79.70 -6.91 -9.34
CA SER A 3 79.93 -8.29 -8.91
C SER A 3 78.63 -8.91 -8.40
N PRO A 4 78.42 -10.24 -8.50
CA PRO A 4 77.30 -10.89 -7.83
C PRO A 4 77.36 -10.60 -6.33
N THR A 5 76.20 -10.28 -5.74
CA THR A 5 76.06 -9.94 -4.32
C THR A 5 76.30 -11.18 -3.46
N ALA A 6 77.54 -11.33 -3.01
CA ALA A 6 77.94 -12.38 -2.07
C ALA A 6 77.17 -12.22 -0.74
N CYS A 7 76.63 -13.33 -0.23
CA CYS A 7 75.61 -13.34 0.81
C CYS A 7 76.14 -12.94 2.21
N GLU A 8 75.23 -12.71 3.17
CA GLU A 8 75.59 -12.48 4.57
C GLU A 8 75.75 -13.81 5.32
N PRO A 9 76.92 -14.09 5.94
CA PRO A 9 77.15 -15.34 6.65
C PRO A 9 76.10 -15.62 7.73
N GLY A 10 75.57 -16.84 7.76
CA GLY A 10 74.47 -17.26 8.61
C GLY A 10 73.07 -17.07 8.01
N GLY A 11 72.92 -16.30 6.93
CA GLY A 11 71.68 -16.21 6.17
C GLY A 11 71.23 -17.56 5.60
N LEU A 12 69.93 -17.77 5.46
CA LEU A 12 69.32 -19.01 4.94
C LEU A 12 68.52 -18.75 3.66
N ARG A 13 68.57 -19.67 2.70
CA ARG A 13 67.73 -19.65 1.50
C ARG A 13 67.27 -21.06 1.12
N CYS A 14 66.36 -21.12 0.16
CA CYS A 14 66.04 -22.35 -0.55
C CYS A 14 66.81 -22.41 -1.87
N ASN A 15 67.32 -23.59 -2.22
CA ASN A 15 67.82 -23.90 -3.56
C ASN A 15 67.19 -25.23 -4.00
N GLY A 16 66.21 -25.16 -4.91
CA GLY A 16 65.33 -26.29 -5.18
C GLY A 16 64.56 -26.71 -3.92
N THR A 17 64.65 -27.99 -3.58
CA THR A 17 64.04 -28.59 -2.37
C THR A 17 64.79 -28.29 -1.08
N ASP A 18 66.04 -27.83 -1.17
CA ASP A 18 66.99 -27.90 -0.05
C ASP A 18 67.21 -26.53 0.60
N VAL A 19 67.53 -26.54 1.91
CA VAL A 19 67.97 -25.35 2.63
C VAL A 19 69.48 -25.20 2.43
N GLU A 20 69.89 -24.03 1.97
CA GLU A 20 71.30 -23.60 1.98
C GLU A 20 71.53 -22.54 3.06
N ILE A 21 72.74 -22.54 3.63
CA ILE A 21 73.25 -21.51 4.52
C ILE A 21 74.37 -20.73 3.83
N CYS A 22 74.47 -19.44 4.09
CA CYS A 22 75.60 -18.65 3.66
C CYS A 22 76.77 -18.85 4.63
N ASN A 23 77.93 -19.25 4.12
CA ASN A 23 79.12 -19.50 4.93
C ASN A 23 79.99 -18.26 5.12
N ALA A 24 81.05 -18.39 5.94
CA ALA A 24 81.96 -17.28 6.25
C ALA A 24 82.72 -16.72 5.02
N ALA A 25 82.84 -17.48 3.93
CA ALA A 25 83.40 -17.04 2.66
C ALA A 25 82.36 -16.34 1.74
N LYS A 26 81.14 -16.10 2.23
CA LYS A 26 79.99 -15.53 1.51
C LYS A 26 79.53 -16.36 0.29
N ALA A 27 79.82 -17.66 0.32
CA ALA A 27 79.25 -18.64 -0.59
C ALA A 27 78.06 -19.35 0.06
N TRP A 28 77.10 -19.79 -0.75
CA TRP A 28 76.01 -20.64 -0.28
C TRP A 28 76.48 -22.11 -0.26
N GLU A 29 76.22 -22.80 0.84
CA GLU A 29 76.49 -24.22 1.01
C GLU A 29 75.25 -24.96 1.51
N PHE A 30 75.13 -26.24 1.14
CA PHE A 30 74.03 -27.10 1.54
C PHE A 30 73.99 -27.25 3.07
N LYS A 31 72.83 -26.96 3.68
CA LYS A 31 72.59 -27.14 5.12
C LYS A 31 71.80 -28.41 5.41
N THR A 32 70.75 -28.69 4.64
CA THR A 32 69.78 -29.77 4.88
C THR A 32 68.88 -29.97 3.66
N ALA A 33 68.65 -31.22 3.27
CA ALA A 33 67.65 -31.56 2.27
C ALA A 33 66.25 -31.59 2.89
N CYS A 34 65.25 -31.14 2.14
CA CYS A 34 63.83 -31.25 2.50
C CYS A 34 63.08 -31.95 1.36
N THR A 35 61.81 -32.35 1.57
CA THR A 35 60.89 -32.58 0.44
C THR A 35 60.40 -31.27 -0.17
N ARG A 36 60.38 -30.19 0.61
CA ARG A 36 60.10 -28.81 0.15
C ARG A 36 60.74 -27.79 1.06
N CYS A 37 61.40 -26.78 0.49
CA CYS A 37 61.89 -25.60 1.22
C CYS A 37 61.02 -24.37 0.90
N SER A 38 60.77 -23.55 1.91
CA SER A 38 60.17 -22.22 1.77
C SER A 38 60.81 -21.25 2.77
N ASN A 39 61.20 -20.04 2.33
CA ASN A 39 61.82 -19.00 3.16
C ASN A 39 63.02 -19.46 4.01
N GLY A 40 63.84 -20.38 3.50
CA GLY A 40 65.05 -20.88 4.18
C GLY A 40 64.79 -21.94 5.26
N ALA A 41 63.60 -22.52 5.30
CA ALA A 41 63.24 -23.64 6.18
C ALA A 41 62.56 -24.77 5.41
N CYS A 42 62.67 -26.01 5.90
CA CYS A 42 61.85 -27.11 5.42
C CYS A 42 60.39 -26.88 5.82
N SER A 43 59.46 -27.02 4.88
CA SER A 43 58.02 -27.05 5.19
C SER A 43 57.55 -28.49 5.41
N ALA A 44 56.61 -28.69 6.33
CA ALA A 44 56.01 -29.99 6.57
C ALA A 44 55.02 -30.33 5.44
N GLN A 45 55.07 -31.57 4.96
CA GLN A 45 54.20 -32.07 3.92
C GLN A 45 52.77 -32.27 4.46
N VAL A 46 51.79 -31.56 3.91
CA VAL A 46 50.39 -31.57 4.39
C VAL A 46 49.66 -32.84 3.97
N CYS A 47 50.04 -33.42 2.82
CA CYS A 47 49.48 -34.66 2.30
C CYS A 47 50.42 -35.35 1.30
N THR A 48 50.15 -36.61 0.99
CA THR A 48 50.86 -37.34 -0.07
C THR A 48 50.34 -36.86 -1.43
N PRO A 49 51.17 -36.28 -2.31
CA PRO A 49 50.73 -35.79 -3.62
C PRO A 49 49.87 -36.79 -4.39
N MET A 50 48.79 -36.32 -4.98
CA MET A 50 47.80 -37.10 -5.74
C MET A 50 47.07 -38.22 -4.96
N ALA A 51 47.28 -38.38 -3.65
CA ALA A 51 46.37 -39.18 -2.82
C ALA A 51 44.98 -38.53 -2.80
N THR A 52 43.92 -39.32 -2.68
CA THR A 52 42.54 -38.84 -2.52
C THR A 52 42.02 -39.03 -1.10
N ARG A 53 41.07 -38.21 -0.69
CA ARG A 53 40.30 -38.33 0.55
C ARG A 53 38.88 -37.79 0.36
N CYS A 54 38.03 -38.00 1.36
CA CYS A 54 36.78 -37.25 1.46
C CYS A 54 37.01 -35.95 2.23
N GLY A 55 36.39 -34.86 1.78
CA GLY A 55 36.39 -33.58 2.50
C GLY A 55 35.66 -33.66 3.85
N SER A 56 35.77 -32.63 4.69
CA SER A 56 35.35 -32.69 6.11
C SER A 56 33.85 -32.96 6.37
N GLU A 57 32.99 -32.78 5.37
CA GLU A 57 31.56 -33.14 5.43
C GLU A 57 31.21 -34.45 4.70
N ASN A 58 32.20 -35.16 4.14
CA ASN A 58 32.03 -36.27 3.19
C ASN A 58 31.18 -35.94 1.93
N LYS A 59 30.91 -34.67 1.62
CA LYS A 59 30.17 -34.25 0.41
C LYS A 59 31.05 -33.97 -0.82
N ALA A 60 32.35 -34.23 -0.74
CA ALA A 60 33.28 -34.03 -1.84
C ALA A 60 34.43 -35.03 -1.77
N ALA A 61 34.91 -35.46 -2.93
CA ALA A 61 36.21 -36.08 -3.08
C ALA A 61 37.26 -34.98 -3.30
N GLU A 62 38.36 -35.07 -2.56
CA GLU A 62 39.49 -34.15 -2.63
C GLU A 62 40.75 -34.91 -3.01
N ALA A 63 41.57 -34.34 -3.89
CA ALA A 63 42.92 -34.81 -4.17
C ALA A 63 43.96 -33.89 -3.52
N CYS A 64 45.05 -34.46 -3.04
CA CYS A 64 46.22 -33.72 -2.61
C CYS A 64 46.92 -33.15 -3.85
N LEU A 65 47.22 -31.85 -3.83
CA LEU A 65 47.89 -31.16 -4.94
C LEU A 65 49.25 -31.83 -5.28
N PRO A 66 49.71 -31.79 -6.55
CA PRO A 66 50.94 -32.46 -6.98
C PRO A 66 52.23 -32.02 -6.25
N ASP A 67 52.19 -30.89 -5.55
CA ASP A 67 53.29 -30.33 -4.75
C ASP A 67 53.17 -30.60 -3.24
N GLY A 68 52.17 -31.37 -2.80
CA GLY A 68 51.92 -31.74 -1.41
C GLY A 68 51.47 -30.59 -0.49
N SER A 69 51.09 -29.43 -1.06
CA SER A 69 50.75 -28.21 -0.31
C SER A 69 49.43 -28.28 0.46
N GLY A 70 48.46 -29.04 -0.05
CA GLY A 70 47.10 -29.06 0.47
C GLY A 70 46.16 -29.86 -0.42
N TRP A 71 44.87 -29.80 -0.10
CA TRP A 71 43.82 -30.58 -0.76
C TRP A 71 42.93 -29.68 -1.60
N SER A 72 42.61 -30.14 -2.81
CA SER A 72 41.67 -29.50 -3.74
C SER A 72 40.50 -30.44 -4.03
N VAL A 73 39.28 -29.91 -3.98
CA VAL A 73 38.08 -30.65 -4.44
C VAL A 73 38.26 -31.04 -5.90
N ILE A 74 38.07 -32.32 -6.21
CA ILE A 74 38.06 -32.86 -7.57
C ILE A 74 36.64 -33.20 -8.05
N GLU A 75 35.74 -33.54 -7.13
CA GLU A 75 34.36 -33.93 -7.43
C GLU A 75 33.46 -33.65 -6.21
N VAL A 76 32.23 -33.20 -6.45
CA VAL A 76 31.21 -32.98 -5.40
C VAL A 76 30.27 -34.20 -5.39
N CYS A 77 30.21 -34.88 -4.25
CA CYS A 77 29.51 -36.15 -4.09
C CYS A 77 28.12 -35.95 -3.49
N GLU A 78 27.08 -35.83 -4.33
CA GLU A 78 25.69 -35.63 -3.88
C GLU A 78 25.18 -36.73 -2.94
N LEU A 79 25.60 -37.98 -3.19
CA LEU A 79 25.28 -39.16 -2.36
C LEU A 79 26.33 -39.47 -1.28
N GLY A 80 27.31 -38.59 -1.10
CA GLY A 80 28.42 -38.76 -0.17
C GLY A 80 29.64 -39.50 -0.73
N CYS A 81 30.77 -39.26 -0.09
CA CYS A 81 32.10 -39.78 -0.42
C CYS A 81 32.50 -40.90 0.56
N SER A 82 33.21 -41.91 0.04
CA SER A 82 33.89 -42.93 0.84
C SER A 82 35.28 -43.21 0.25
N ASN A 83 36.30 -43.33 1.10
CA ASN A 83 37.69 -43.61 0.71
C ASN A 83 38.28 -42.71 -0.41
N GLY A 84 37.80 -41.46 -0.53
CA GLY A 84 38.24 -40.51 -1.54
C GLY A 84 37.63 -40.68 -2.94
N VAL A 85 36.46 -41.32 -3.02
CA VAL A 85 35.65 -41.47 -4.24
C VAL A 85 34.16 -41.25 -3.88
N CYS A 86 33.36 -40.69 -4.79
CA CYS A 86 31.91 -40.59 -4.60
C CYS A 86 31.24 -41.98 -4.61
N SER A 87 30.24 -42.19 -3.76
CA SER A 87 29.56 -43.49 -3.61
C SER A 87 28.50 -43.72 -4.70
N THR A 88 28.50 -44.92 -5.29
CA THR A 88 27.58 -45.32 -6.37
C THR A 88 26.68 -46.51 -6.02
N SER A 89 26.62 -46.92 -4.75
CA SER A 89 25.78 -48.05 -4.30
C SER A 89 25.01 -47.72 -3.02
N GLY A 90 23.71 -48.05 -3.02
CA GLY A 90 22.77 -47.66 -1.97
C GLY A 90 22.99 -48.40 -0.66
N VAL A 91 23.45 -47.69 0.36
CA VAL A 91 23.49 -48.23 1.73
C VAL A 91 22.06 -48.32 2.28
N VAL A 92 21.67 -49.49 2.76
CA VAL A 92 20.43 -49.67 3.55
C VAL A 92 20.68 -49.08 4.94
N ILE A 93 20.18 -47.86 5.15
CA ILE A 93 20.35 -47.08 6.40
C ILE A 93 19.16 -47.26 7.37
N CYS A 94 18.11 -47.97 6.96
CA CYS A 94 16.91 -48.26 7.75
C CYS A 94 16.10 -49.42 7.15
N THR A 95 15.17 -50.00 7.92
CA THR A 95 14.24 -51.00 7.38
C THR A 95 13.06 -50.30 6.71
N GLY A 96 12.73 -50.65 5.47
CA GLY A 96 11.66 -49.96 4.73
C GLY A 96 10.32 -49.98 5.48
N GLY A 97 9.75 -48.79 5.73
CA GLY A 97 8.55 -48.60 6.54
C GLY A 97 8.78 -48.30 8.03
N ASP A 98 10.01 -48.43 8.56
CA ASP A 98 10.36 -47.94 9.91
C ASP A 98 10.04 -46.45 10.05
N LYS A 99 9.79 -45.97 11.29
CA LYS A 99 9.54 -44.55 11.57
C LYS A 99 10.53 -43.97 12.59
N ARG A 100 10.94 -42.72 12.38
CA ARG A 100 11.77 -41.94 13.32
C ARG A 100 11.25 -40.52 13.49
N CYS A 101 11.70 -39.88 14.56
CA CYS A 101 11.66 -38.43 14.67
C CYS A 101 12.96 -37.85 14.13
N ASN A 102 12.88 -36.80 13.31
CA ASN A 102 14.01 -35.97 12.91
C ASN A 102 13.66 -34.51 13.24
N GLY A 103 14.17 -34.03 14.38
CA GLY A 103 13.59 -32.88 15.07
C GLY A 103 12.09 -33.12 15.31
N ASP A 104 11.27 -32.17 14.89
CA ASP A 104 9.82 -32.21 15.03
C ASP A 104 9.09 -32.88 13.85
N ALA A 105 9.80 -33.41 12.85
CA ALA A 105 9.19 -34.22 11.78
C ALA A 105 9.13 -35.71 12.14
N VAL A 106 8.03 -36.38 11.77
CA VAL A 106 8.03 -37.84 11.59
C VAL A 106 8.51 -38.14 10.18
N GLU A 107 9.52 -38.99 10.10
CA GLU A 107 10.01 -39.57 8.84
C GLU A 107 9.77 -41.08 8.84
N ALA A 108 9.55 -41.65 7.66
CA ALA A 108 9.48 -43.08 7.42
C ALA A 108 10.56 -43.52 6.43
N CYS A 109 11.18 -44.66 6.68
CA CYS A 109 12.16 -45.23 5.78
C CYS A 109 11.51 -45.61 4.44
N THR A 110 12.14 -45.26 3.31
CA THR A 110 11.68 -45.64 1.98
C THR A 110 11.64 -47.16 1.83
N ALA A 111 10.77 -47.71 0.97
CA ALA A 111 10.65 -49.16 0.79
C ALA A 111 11.96 -49.84 0.35
N SER A 112 12.90 -49.09 -0.24
CA SER A 112 14.26 -49.52 -0.59
C SER A 112 15.24 -49.62 0.59
N GLY A 113 14.90 -49.08 1.76
CA GLY A 113 15.79 -49.00 2.93
C GLY A 113 16.87 -47.90 2.85
N THR A 114 16.92 -47.13 1.76
CA THR A 114 18.06 -46.25 1.42
C THR A 114 17.90 -44.79 1.86
N ALA A 115 16.70 -44.34 2.23
CA ALA A 115 16.45 -42.97 2.65
C ALA A 115 15.34 -42.90 3.71
N TRP A 116 15.33 -41.79 4.46
CA TRP A 116 14.21 -41.44 5.35
C TRP A 116 13.38 -40.35 4.69
N GLY A 117 12.17 -40.70 4.24
CA GLY A 117 11.22 -39.77 3.64
C GLY A 117 10.36 -39.08 4.69
N PHE A 118 10.11 -37.78 4.49
CA PHE A 118 9.19 -37.01 5.33
C PHE A 118 7.76 -37.57 5.25
N VAL A 119 7.11 -37.76 6.40
CA VAL A 119 5.70 -38.20 6.49
C VAL A 119 4.80 -37.04 6.90
N GLN A 120 5.17 -36.35 7.98
CA GLN A 120 4.39 -35.23 8.54
C GLN A 120 5.25 -34.40 9.48
N PHE A 121 4.99 -33.09 9.54
CA PHE A 121 5.57 -32.20 10.53
C PHE A 121 4.68 -32.14 11.78
N CYS A 122 5.26 -32.35 12.96
CA CYS A 122 4.53 -32.32 14.21
C CYS A 122 4.66 -30.94 14.85
N VAL A 123 3.63 -30.11 14.69
CA VAL A 123 3.55 -28.74 15.27
C VAL A 123 3.81 -28.74 16.79
N THR A 124 3.50 -29.85 17.45
CA THR A 124 3.62 -30.14 18.89
C THR A 124 4.91 -30.88 19.27
N GLY A 125 5.78 -31.11 18.30
CA GLY A 125 6.96 -31.96 18.37
C GLY A 125 6.68 -33.46 18.20
N CYS A 126 7.70 -34.18 17.72
CA CYS A 126 7.62 -35.61 17.48
C CYS A 126 7.90 -36.41 18.78
N ASP A 127 7.20 -37.53 18.99
CA ASP A 127 7.41 -38.42 20.13
C ASP A 127 8.48 -39.47 19.83
N GLY A 128 9.62 -39.34 20.53
CA GLY A 128 10.79 -40.19 20.33
C GLY A 128 10.57 -41.67 20.68
N ALA A 129 9.52 -42.03 21.42
CA ALA A 129 9.19 -43.40 21.77
C ALA A 129 8.16 -44.00 20.79
N THR A 130 7.03 -43.32 20.54
CA THR A 130 5.94 -43.84 19.70
C THR A 130 6.11 -43.55 18.21
N LYS A 131 7.05 -42.67 17.82
CA LYS A 131 7.35 -42.27 16.43
C LYS A 131 6.15 -41.63 15.71
N THR A 132 5.34 -40.91 16.47
CA THR A 132 4.17 -40.16 16.01
C THR A 132 4.24 -38.71 16.50
N CYS A 133 3.40 -37.83 15.96
CA CYS A 133 3.24 -36.50 16.54
C CYS A 133 2.61 -36.59 17.94
N LYS A 134 3.06 -35.72 18.85
CA LYS A 134 2.44 -35.58 20.17
C LYS A 134 1.05 -34.96 20.02
N ALA A 135 0.09 -35.37 20.84
CA ALA A 135 -1.17 -34.65 20.92
C ALA A 135 -0.91 -33.23 21.46
N PRO A 136 -1.62 -32.19 20.97
CA PRO A 136 -1.49 -30.86 21.52
C PRO A 136 -1.98 -30.83 22.97
N THR A 137 -1.22 -30.14 23.83
CA THR A 137 -1.54 -29.88 25.24
C THR A 137 -2.82 -29.05 25.37
N CYS A 138 -3.09 -28.21 24.38
CA CYS A 138 -4.27 -27.34 24.30
C CYS A 138 -4.57 -26.94 22.85
N VAL A 139 -5.80 -26.51 22.57
CA VAL A 139 -6.17 -25.98 21.25
C VAL A 139 -5.44 -24.65 21.06
N PRO A 140 -4.68 -24.43 19.97
CA PRO A 140 -3.96 -23.17 19.74
C PRO A 140 -4.86 -21.94 19.94
N TYR A 141 -4.35 -20.93 20.63
CA TYR A 141 -5.06 -19.70 21.01
C TYR A 141 -6.26 -19.87 21.97
N SER A 142 -6.61 -21.07 22.44
CA SER A 142 -7.66 -21.21 23.46
C SER A 142 -7.24 -20.57 24.78
N GLY A 143 -8.08 -19.69 25.32
CA GLY A 143 -7.90 -19.10 26.65
C GLY A 143 -8.37 -20.04 27.77
N ARG A 144 -7.66 -20.01 28.89
CA ARG A 144 -8.08 -20.58 30.18
C ARG A 144 -7.75 -19.59 31.30
N CYS A 145 -8.31 -19.82 32.48
CA CYS A 145 -7.77 -19.22 33.70
C CYS A 145 -6.80 -20.21 34.36
N SER A 146 -5.71 -19.68 34.89
CA SER A 146 -4.72 -20.44 35.64
C SER A 146 -5.35 -20.99 36.92
N PRO A 147 -5.35 -22.31 37.16
CA PRO A 147 -5.99 -22.90 38.35
C PRO A 147 -5.24 -22.60 39.65
N THR A 148 -4.05 -22.01 39.57
CA THR A 148 -3.18 -21.67 40.70
C THR A 148 -3.01 -20.16 40.94
N SER A 149 -3.25 -19.31 39.94
CA SER A 149 -3.02 -17.86 40.04
C SER A 149 -4.19 -16.99 39.57
N SER A 150 -5.25 -17.57 38.99
CA SER A 150 -6.36 -16.86 38.34
C SER A 150 -5.95 -15.91 37.21
N ALA A 151 -4.68 -15.92 36.77
CA ALA A 151 -4.24 -15.20 35.58
C ALA A 151 -4.86 -15.82 34.32
N HIS A 152 -5.12 -15.01 33.30
CA HIS A 152 -5.48 -15.51 31.99
C HIS A 152 -4.25 -16.15 31.31
N GLU A 153 -4.46 -17.32 30.73
CA GLU A 153 -3.47 -18.20 30.13
C GLU A 153 -3.93 -18.50 28.71
N LEU A 154 -3.21 -18.01 27.70
CA LEU A 154 -3.47 -18.34 26.30
C LEU A 154 -2.64 -19.55 25.89
N CYS A 155 -3.27 -20.54 25.25
CA CYS A 155 -2.55 -21.59 24.56
C CYS A 155 -1.74 -20.99 23.41
N ASN A 156 -0.46 -21.33 23.31
CA ASN A 156 0.39 -20.81 22.25
C ASN A 156 -0.02 -21.31 20.84
N SER A 157 0.48 -20.66 19.80
CA SER A 157 0.14 -20.95 18.40
C SER A 157 0.45 -22.39 17.94
N THR A 158 1.31 -23.11 18.67
CA THR A 158 1.68 -24.50 18.38
C THR A 158 0.92 -25.53 19.19
N GLY A 159 0.01 -25.13 20.10
CA GLY A 159 -0.74 -26.04 20.96
C GLY A 159 0.11 -26.76 22.02
N THR A 160 1.35 -26.33 22.23
CA THR A 160 2.34 -27.03 23.07
C THR A 160 2.22 -26.66 24.55
N GLY A 161 1.75 -25.47 24.88
CA GLY A 161 1.59 -25.03 26.26
C GLY A 161 0.89 -23.69 26.39
N PHE A 162 0.52 -23.36 27.63
CA PHE A 162 -0.10 -22.10 27.99
C PHE A 162 0.95 -21.06 28.39
N THR A 163 0.85 -19.86 27.82
CA THR A 163 1.60 -18.68 28.22
C THR A 163 0.70 -17.74 29.00
N ALA A 164 1.18 -17.22 30.14
CA ALA A 164 0.45 -16.22 30.92
C ALA A 164 0.28 -14.94 30.10
N ALA A 165 -0.97 -14.62 29.79
CA ALA A 165 -1.39 -13.40 29.10
C ALA A 165 -2.31 -12.64 30.07
N PRO A 166 -1.75 -12.05 31.14
CA PRO A 166 -2.53 -11.48 32.23
C PRO A 166 -3.50 -10.43 31.72
N CYS A 167 -4.72 -10.44 32.26
CA CYS A 167 -5.72 -9.41 31.98
C CYS A 167 -5.23 -8.02 32.40
N SER A 168 -5.84 -6.95 31.87
CA SER A 168 -5.48 -5.60 32.30
C SER A 168 -5.77 -5.39 33.80
N ALA A 169 -5.19 -4.34 34.39
CA ALA A 169 -5.33 -4.05 35.82
C ALA A 169 -6.79 -3.77 36.29
N SER A 170 -7.74 -3.72 35.37
CA SER A 170 -9.18 -3.54 35.57
C SER A 170 -10.02 -4.78 35.18
N GLU A 171 -9.41 -5.92 34.89
CA GLU A 171 -10.07 -7.14 34.40
C GLU A 171 -9.66 -8.38 35.20
N THR A 172 -10.60 -9.31 35.35
CA THR A 172 -10.38 -10.60 36.02
C THR A 172 -10.61 -11.75 35.03
N CYS A 173 -9.79 -12.80 35.07
CA CYS A 173 -10.04 -13.99 34.24
C CYS A 173 -11.21 -14.81 34.79
N ILE A 174 -12.21 -15.07 33.97
CA ILE A 174 -13.32 -15.99 34.27
C ILE A 174 -13.52 -16.92 33.07
N ASN A 175 -13.58 -18.23 33.32
CA ASN A 175 -13.83 -19.28 32.30
C ASN A 175 -12.94 -19.24 31.04
N GLY A 176 -11.74 -18.64 31.13
CA GLY A 176 -10.81 -18.49 30.02
C GLY A 176 -10.93 -17.20 29.21
N THR A 177 -11.71 -16.22 29.70
CA THR A 177 -11.76 -14.86 29.13
C THR A 177 -11.44 -13.81 30.19
N CYS A 178 -10.78 -12.73 29.79
CA CYS A 178 -10.69 -11.53 30.61
C CYS A 178 -12.04 -10.81 30.60
N GLN A 179 -12.58 -10.50 31.78
CA GLN A 179 -13.86 -9.81 31.94
C GLN A 179 -13.66 -8.55 32.78
N ALA A 180 -14.32 -7.47 32.38
CA ALA A 180 -14.20 -6.17 33.04
C ALA A 180 -14.70 -6.22 34.50
N THR A 181 -13.89 -5.70 35.42
CA THR A 181 -14.21 -5.62 36.84
C THR A 181 -15.07 -4.37 37.08
N ILE A 182 -16.36 -4.47 36.78
CA ILE A 182 -17.31 -3.34 36.82
C ILE A 182 -17.68 -2.86 38.24
N CYS A 183 -17.30 -3.61 39.28
CA CYS A 183 -17.47 -3.22 40.67
C CYS A 183 -16.46 -3.89 41.60
N THR A 184 -16.23 -3.30 42.78
CA THR A 184 -15.38 -3.92 43.81
C THR A 184 -16.14 -5.09 44.45
N PRO A 185 -15.61 -6.32 44.53
CA PRO A 185 -16.32 -7.46 45.12
C PRO A 185 -16.92 -7.16 46.51
N GLY A 186 -18.20 -7.47 46.69
CA GLY A 186 -18.97 -7.17 47.91
C GLY A 186 -19.48 -5.73 48.07
N GLN A 187 -19.06 -4.78 47.22
CA GLN A 187 -19.59 -3.41 47.18
C GLN A 187 -21.11 -3.42 47.01
N SER A 188 -21.82 -2.58 47.77
CA SER A 188 -23.29 -2.54 47.76
C SER A 188 -23.78 -1.23 47.15
N ARG A 189 -24.78 -1.29 46.27
CA ARG A 189 -25.46 -0.13 45.65
C ARG A 189 -26.96 -0.38 45.59
N CYS A 190 -27.76 0.69 45.51
CA CYS A 190 -29.17 0.52 45.16
C CYS A 190 -29.29 0.38 43.64
N MET A 191 -30.07 -0.60 43.20
CA MET A 191 -30.40 -0.81 41.78
C MET A 191 -31.72 -0.11 41.42
N ASP A 192 -32.64 -0.08 42.38
CA ASP A 192 -33.85 0.75 42.38
C ASP A 192 -34.20 1.12 43.84
N ALA A 193 -35.39 1.69 44.08
CA ALA A 193 -35.83 2.14 45.39
C ALA A 193 -36.10 1.00 46.41
N VAL A 194 -36.23 -0.26 45.98
CA VAL A 194 -36.50 -1.45 46.82
C VAL A 194 -35.50 -2.60 46.61
N THR A 195 -34.58 -2.50 45.65
CA THR A 195 -33.59 -3.54 45.35
C THR A 195 -32.17 -3.12 45.70
N LEU A 196 -31.53 -3.88 46.59
CA LEU A 196 -30.12 -3.78 46.93
C LEU A 196 -29.29 -4.67 46.01
N GLY A 197 -28.45 -4.07 45.16
CA GLY A 197 -27.45 -4.78 44.37
C GLY A 197 -26.16 -4.94 45.15
N ARG A 198 -25.65 -6.17 45.25
CA ARG A 198 -24.36 -6.47 45.87
C ARG A 198 -23.40 -7.04 44.84
N CYS A 199 -22.23 -6.43 44.69
CA CYS A 199 -21.23 -6.85 43.72
C CYS A 199 -20.79 -8.29 44.02
N ASN A 200 -20.82 -9.15 43.00
CA ASN A 200 -20.50 -10.56 43.10
C ASN A 200 -19.04 -10.77 43.56
N GLY A 201 -18.68 -12.00 43.92
CA GLY A 201 -17.32 -12.34 44.39
C GLY A 201 -16.20 -12.14 43.36
N ALA A 202 -16.53 -11.90 42.08
CA ALA A 202 -15.60 -11.75 40.98
C ALA A 202 -15.51 -10.31 40.42
N GLY A 203 -16.32 -9.38 40.93
CA GLY A 203 -16.34 -7.97 40.49
C GLY A 203 -17.10 -7.70 39.18
N THR A 204 -17.80 -8.69 38.62
CA THR A 204 -18.34 -8.65 37.23
C THR A 204 -19.85 -8.44 37.12
N SER A 205 -20.62 -8.58 38.20
CA SER A 205 -22.06 -8.28 38.25
C SER A 205 -22.47 -7.78 39.62
N PHE A 206 -23.63 -7.12 39.71
CA PHE A 206 -24.33 -6.89 40.98
C PHE A 206 -25.49 -7.86 41.09
N ASP A 207 -25.44 -8.74 42.09
CA ASP A 207 -26.51 -9.68 42.42
C ASP A 207 -27.59 -8.92 43.19
N SER A 208 -28.84 -8.97 42.70
CA SER A 208 -29.97 -8.23 43.26
C SER A 208 -30.63 -8.97 44.42
N THR A 209 -30.77 -8.28 45.56
CA THR A 209 -31.54 -8.73 46.72
C THR A 209 -32.65 -7.72 47.01
N PRO A 210 -33.94 -8.12 47.00
CA PRO A 210 -35.01 -7.23 47.44
C PRO A 210 -34.86 -6.84 48.91
N CYS A 211 -35.10 -5.58 49.24
CA CYS A 211 -35.27 -5.11 50.60
C CYS A 211 -36.57 -5.68 51.21
N SER A 212 -36.67 -5.70 52.55
CA SER A 212 -37.85 -6.23 53.23
C SER A 212 -39.09 -5.36 52.97
N ALA A 213 -40.29 -5.91 53.18
CA ALA A 213 -41.51 -5.11 53.16
C ALA A 213 -41.42 -3.96 54.20
N ASN A 214 -41.60 -2.73 53.73
CA ASN A 214 -41.38 -1.45 54.44
C ASN A 214 -39.91 -1.00 54.60
N GLU A 215 -38.98 -1.55 53.83
CA GLU A 215 -37.63 -1.01 53.64
C GLU A 215 -37.44 -0.48 52.21
N VAL A 216 -36.69 0.61 52.06
CA VAL A 216 -36.24 1.14 50.77
C VAL A 216 -34.72 1.11 50.71
N CYS A 217 -34.15 0.88 49.53
CA CYS A 217 -32.72 0.98 49.35
C CYS A 217 -32.30 2.47 49.26
N GLN A 218 -31.44 2.89 50.19
CA GLN A 218 -30.79 4.20 50.17
C GLN A 218 -29.29 4.02 50.40
N THR A 219 -28.47 4.73 49.61
CA THR A 219 -26.98 4.76 49.75
C THR A 219 -26.28 3.39 49.82
N GLY A 220 -26.85 2.35 49.20
CA GLY A 220 -26.30 0.99 49.23
C GLY A 220 -26.71 0.16 50.45
N THR A 221 -27.79 0.54 51.14
CA THR A 221 -28.35 -0.16 52.30
C THR A 221 -29.88 -0.11 52.30
N CYS A 222 -30.54 -1.25 52.55
CA CYS A 222 -31.97 -1.25 52.87
C CYS A 222 -32.19 -0.50 54.20
N SER A 223 -33.14 0.44 54.21
CA SER A 223 -33.43 1.35 55.32
C SER A 223 -34.95 1.41 55.56
N PRO A 224 -35.44 1.30 56.80
CA PRO A 224 -36.87 1.35 57.07
C PRO A 224 -37.54 2.66 56.65
N VAL A 225 -38.75 2.57 56.09
CA VAL A 225 -39.62 3.70 55.82
C VAL A 225 -40.30 4.13 57.12
N VAL A 226 -39.91 5.28 57.66
CA VAL A 226 -40.41 5.85 58.94
C VAL A 226 -41.44 6.97 58.73
N CYS A 227 -41.64 7.40 57.49
CA CYS A 227 -42.67 8.36 57.08
C CYS A 227 -42.99 8.24 55.58
N ALA A 228 -44.19 8.70 55.18
CA ALA A 228 -44.52 8.80 53.76
C ALA A 228 -43.63 9.90 53.13
N PRO A 229 -42.93 9.65 52.01
CA PRO A 229 -42.06 10.63 51.37
C PRO A 229 -42.73 11.99 51.18
N TYR A 230 -41.98 13.06 51.46
CA TYR A 230 -42.45 14.47 51.41
C TYR A 230 -43.61 14.85 52.34
N SER A 231 -44.21 13.91 53.10
CA SER A 231 -45.25 14.25 54.08
C SER A 231 -44.73 15.24 55.12
N THR A 232 -45.61 16.14 55.59
CA THR A 232 -45.25 17.21 56.52
C THR A 232 -46.03 17.08 57.83
N LYS A 233 -45.42 17.52 58.93
CA LYS A 233 -46.08 17.60 60.26
C LYS A 233 -45.43 18.68 61.10
N CYS A 234 -46.15 19.26 62.05
CA CYS A 234 -45.53 20.16 63.02
C CYS A 234 -44.88 19.36 64.14
N LYS A 235 -43.59 19.58 64.39
CA LYS A 235 -42.92 19.09 65.61
C LYS A 235 -43.35 19.91 66.83
N ASN A 236 -43.50 21.22 66.63
CA ASN A 236 -44.04 22.18 67.57
C ASN A 236 -44.53 23.43 66.78
N ALA A 237 -45.02 24.47 67.46
CA ALA A 237 -45.56 25.66 66.82
C ALA A 237 -44.54 26.52 66.04
N GLY A 238 -43.25 26.38 66.30
CA GLY A 238 -42.14 27.07 65.61
C GLY A 238 -41.33 26.18 64.65
N THR A 239 -41.47 24.86 64.70
CA THR A 239 -40.69 23.93 63.87
C THR A 239 -41.59 22.98 63.08
N ALA A 240 -41.58 23.10 61.76
CA ALA A 240 -42.11 22.11 60.83
C ALA A 240 -41.15 20.92 60.68
N GLN A 241 -41.67 19.76 60.31
CA GLN A 241 -40.90 18.58 59.93
C GLN A 241 -41.39 18.10 58.55
N VAL A 242 -40.46 17.84 57.65
CA VAL A 242 -40.71 17.34 56.28
C VAL A 242 -40.02 16.00 56.14
N CYS A 243 -40.77 14.97 55.74
CA CYS A 243 -40.21 13.66 55.44
C CYS A 243 -39.34 13.74 54.18
N ASN A 244 -38.18 13.09 54.19
CA ASN A 244 -37.24 13.11 53.07
C ASN A 244 -37.81 12.37 51.82
N PRO A 245 -37.21 12.56 50.63
CA PRO A 245 -37.66 11.94 49.38
C PRO A 245 -37.77 10.40 49.39
N THR A 246 -37.09 9.72 50.31
CA THR A 246 -37.06 8.26 50.43
C THR A 246 -37.96 7.71 51.54
N GLY A 247 -38.55 8.55 52.39
CA GLY A 247 -39.37 8.09 53.51
C GLY A 247 -38.61 7.64 54.76
N THR A 248 -37.28 7.75 54.77
CA THR A 248 -36.38 7.18 55.80
C THR A 248 -36.05 8.13 56.95
N ALA A 249 -36.30 9.43 56.82
CA ALA A 249 -36.02 10.42 57.87
C ALA A 249 -36.90 11.68 57.78
N TRP A 250 -37.14 12.32 58.93
CA TRP A 250 -37.73 13.65 59.02
C TRP A 250 -36.62 14.71 59.09
N LEU A 251 -36.62 15.68 58.17
CA LEU A 251 -35.84 16.91 58.29
C LEU A 251 -36.66 17.96 59.05
N GLU A 252 -35.98 18.84 59.79
CA GLU A 252 -36.63 19.90 60.58
C GLU A 252 -36.44 21.26 59.92
N LEU A 253 -37.49 22.10 59.95
CA LEU A 253 -37.54 23.42 59.35
C LEU A 253 -38.10 24.43 60.36
N GLU A 254 -37.25 25.31 60.85
CA GLU A 254 -37.62 26.43 61.73
C GLU A 254 -38.43 27.47 60.95
N CYS A 255 -39.62 27.83 61.46
CA CYS A 255 -40.56 28.73 60.79
C CYS A 255 -40.23 30.23 60.94
N GLY A 256 -39.27 30.59 61.79
CA GLY A 256 -38.94 31.98 62.10
C GLY A 256 -39.99 32.69 62.97
N SER A 257 -39.72 33.95 63.34
CA SER A 257 -40.52 34.68 64.34
C SER A 257 -41.84 35.27 63.83
N THR A 258 -42.18 35.10 62.55
CA THR A 258 -43.36 35.70 61.91
C THR A 258 -44.32 34.69 61.26
N ALA A 259 -43.96 33.40 61.28
CA ALA A 259 -44.81 32.31 60.79
C ALA A 259 -44.89 31.19 61.84
N THR A 260 -46.07 30.62 62.02
CA THR A 260 -46.31 29.48 62.91
C THR A 260 -46.47 28.21 62.09
N CYS A 261 -45.93 27.08 62.54
CA CYS A 261 -46.24 25.80 61.93
C CYS A 261 -47.73 25.48 62.12
N GLN A 262 -48.44 25.30 61.01
CA GLN A 262 -49.83 24.87 60.97
C GLN A 262 -49.94 23.78 59.88
N ASN A 263 -50.59 22.66 60.20
CA ASN A 263 -50.78 21.51 59.29
C ASN A 263 -49.49 21.04 58.57
N GLY A 264 -48.33 21.14 59.25
CA GLY A 264 -47.03 20.71 58.74
C GLY A 264 -46.21 21.75 58.00
N VAL A 265 -46.74 22.95 57.74
CA VAL A 265 -46.05 24.03 57.01
C VAL A 265 -46.03 25.33 57.79
N CYS A 266 -44.98 26.14 57.57
CA CYS A 266 -44.78 27.42 58.21
C CYS A 266 -45.67 28.50 57.56
N ALA A 267 -46.77 28.88 58.23
CA ALA A 267 -47.77 29.80 57.69
C ALA A 267 -47.71 31.19 58.38
N PRO A 268 -47.70 32.30 57.63
CA PRO A 268 -47.77 33.65 58.19
C PRO A 268 -49.18 33.94 58.76
N GLN A 269 -49.22 34.68 59.87
CA GLN A 269 -50.42 34.82 60.72
C GLN A 269 -51.58 35.65 60.17
N ASN A 270 -51.51 36.23 58.96
CA ASN A 270 -52.61 37.01 58.36
C ASN A 270 -52.80 36.69 56.87
N GLY A 271 -54.06 36.50 56.47
CA GLY A 271 -54.43 36.08 55.12
C GLY A 271 -54.30 37.20 54.08
N ALA A 272 -53.66 36.89 52.95
CA ALA A 272 -53.68 37.72 51.75
C ALA A 272 -54.81 37.26 50.81
N ALA A 273 -55.65 38.20 50.38
CA ALA A 273 -56.76 37.92 49.47
C ALA A 273 -56.26 37.39 48.10
N CYS A 274 -57.06 36.53 47.48
CA CYS A 274 -56.78 35.92 46.19
C CYS A 274 -57.92 36.17 45.20
N GLN A 275 -57.67 36.03 43.89
CA GLN A 275 -58.76 36.09 42.91
C GLN A 275 -59.65 34.86 43.01
N ALA A 276 -60.94 35.08 43.22
CA ALA A 276 -61.96 34.05 43.34
C ALA A 276 -61.82 32.95 42.27
N GLY A 277 -61.82 31.68 42.70
CA GLY A 277 -61.69 30.53 41.82
C GLY A 277 -60.29 30.28 41.23
N THR A 278 -59.29 31.15 41.43
CA THR A 278 -57.92 30.86 40.97
C THR A 278 -57.32 29.69 41.73
N GLN A 279 -56.67 28.79 41.00
CA GLN A 279 -56.06 27.58 41.55
C GLN A 279 -54.54 27.68 41.50
N ARG A 280 -53.86 27.07 42.49
CA ARG A 280 -52.40 26.89 42.52
C ARG A 280 -52.05 25.64 43.31
N CYS A 281 -50.89 25.05 43.04
CA CYS A 281 -50.36 24.02 43.93
C CYS A 281 -49.72 24.69 45.14
N LEU A 282 -50.03 24.19 46.34
CA LEU A 282 -49.34 24.58 47.58
C LEU A 282 -48.05 23.76 47.72
N ASP A 283 -48.15 22.48 47.44
CA ASP A 283 -47.10 21.47 47.46
C ASP A 283 -47.42 20.38 46.42
N ALA A 284 -46.65 19.29 46.42
CA ALA A 284 -46.81 18.20 45.46
C ALA A 284 -48.14 17.43 45.59
N MET A 285 -48.80 17.41 46.75
CA MET A 285 -50.05 16.67 46.97
C MET A 285 -51.26 17.59 47.22
N THR A 286 -51.08 18.89 47.39
CA THR A 286 -52.16 19.81 47.79
C THR A 286 -52.48 20.85 46.72
N LEU A 287 -53.69 20.77 46.17
CA LEU A 287 -54.28 21.80 45.31
C LEU A 287 -54.98 22.86 46.18
N ALA A 288 -54.58 24.12 46.02
CA ALA A 288 -55.16 25.27 46.70
C ALA A 288 -56.06 26.05 45.72
N THR A 289 -57.37 26.08 46.00
CA THR A 289 -58.38 26.80 45.22
C THR A 289 -58.87 28.03 45.99
N CYS A 290 -58.78 29.23 45.41
CA CYS A 290 -59.27 30.44 46.06
C CYS A 290 -60.79 30.39 46.21
N ALA A 291 -61.29 30.68 47.42
CA ALA A 291 -62.72 30.77 47.72
C ALA A 291 -63.42 31.80 46.81
N GLN A 292 -64.70 31.57 46.50
CA GLN A 292 -65.45 32.42 45.56
C GLN A 292 -65.71 33.85 46.07
N ASP A 293 -65.47 34.11 47.35
CA ASP A 293 -65.51 35.44 47.98
C ASP A 293 -64.13 36.12 48.07
N GLY A 294 -63.05 35.45 47.62
CA GLY A 294 -61.67 35.93 47.70
C GLY A 294 -61.04 35.89 49.10
N SER A 295 -61.73 35.33 50.10
CA SER A 295 -61.31 35.35 51.51
C SER A 295 -60.02 34.57 51.82
N GLY A 296 -59.64 33.62 50.97
CA GLY A 296 -58.43 32.83 51.11
C GLY A 296 -58.44 31.60 50.21
N TYR A 297 -57.40 30.76 50.33
CA TYR A 297 -57.33 29.48 49.64
C TYR A 297 -57.94 28.35 50.49
N VAL A 298 -58.83 27.57 49.88
CA VAL A 298 -59.31 26.28 50.38
C VAL A 298 -58.44 25.18 49.79
N TYR A 299 -58.08 24.18 50.60
CA TYR A 299 -57.10 23.15 50.23
C TYR A 299 -57.79 21.80 50.03
N SER A 300 -57.46 21.14 48.91
CA SER A 300 -57.89 19.78 48.57
C SER A 300 -56.67 18.92 48.27
N ALA A 301 -56.55 17.77 48.94
CA ALA A 301 -55.52 16.79 48.61
C ALA A 301 -55.82 16.13 47.26
N CYS A 302 -54.79 15.93 46.46
CA CYS A 302 -54.80 15.07 45.29
C CYS A 302 -54.89 13.59 45.72
N GLU A 303 -55.50 12.76 44.88
CA GLU A 303 -55.67 11.33 45.18
C GLU A 303 -54.33 10.58 45.25
N ALA A 304 -54.31 9.37 45.83
CA ALA A 304 -53.09 8.60 46.13
C ALA A 304 -52.22 8.18 44.92
N SER A 305 -52.61 8.55 43.70
CA SER A 305 -51.82 8.40 42.47
C SER A 305 -51.84 9.67 41.62
N GLN A 306 -52.04 10.83 42.25
CA GLN A 306 -52.07 12.14 41.60
C GLN A 306 -51.17 13.14 42.33
N VAL A 307 -50.48 13.99 41.57
CA VAL A 307 -49.62 15.07 42.05
C VAL A 307 -50.16 16.41 41.55
N CYS A 308 -50.06 17.47 42.34
CA CYS A 308 -50.44 18.81 41.88
C CYS A 308 -49.37 19.37 40.93
N SER A 309 -49.76 19.68 39.69
CA SER A 309 -48.89 20.25 38.67
C SER A 309 -49.66 21.20 37.75
N ASN A 310 -49.16 22.42 37.58
CA ASN A 310 -49.81 23.52 36.86
C ASN A 310 -51.26 23.76 37.31
N ALA A 311 -51.45 23.96 38.62
CA ALA A 311 -52.72 24.30 39.25
C ALA A 311 -53.86 23.27 39.10
N ALA A 312 -53.52 22.00 38.86
CA ALA A 312 -54.46 20.88 38.90
C ALA A 312 -53.79 19.62 39.46
N CYS A 313 -54.57 18.74 40.10
CA CYS A 313 -54.10 17.38 40.38
C CYS A 313 -54.05 16.57 39.08
N LYS A 314 -52.93 15.88 38.83
CA LYS A 314 -52.67 15.09 37.62
C LYS A 314 -52.14 13.72 37.99
N ALA A 315 -52.57 12.68 37.28
CA ALA A 315 -52.12 11.32 37.52
C ALA A 315 -50.59 11.20 37.38
N VAL A 316 -49.99 10.44 38.30
CA VAL A 316 -48.63 9.93 38.20
C VAL A 316 -48.68 8.72 37.27
N VAL A 317 -48.20 8.89 36.05
CA VAL A 317 -48.24 7.89 34.96
C VAL A 317 -46.91 7.17 34.74
N CYS A 318 -45.83 7.64 35.37
CA CYS A 318 -44.50 7.04 35.32
C CYS A 318 -43.68 7.36 36.57
N ALA A 319 -42.65 6.55 36.84
CA ALA A 319 -41.72 6.80 37.94
C ALA A 319 -40.75 7.94 37.55
N PRO A 320 -40.60 9.02 38.34
CA PRO A 320 -39.72 10.13 38.00
C PRO A 320 -38.31 9.71 37.59
N GLY A 321 -37.85 10.17 36.42
CA GLY A 321 -36.55 9.80 35.85
C GLY A 321 -36.50 8.45 35.12
N SER A 322 -37.56 7.61 35.12
CA SER A 322 -37.58 6.38 34.34
C SER A 322 -37.56 6.66 32.83
N THR A 323 -36.78 5.89 32.08
CA THR A 323 -36.65 5.97 30.61
C THR A 323 -37.46 4.86 29.92
N GLN A 324 -38.13 5.19 28.82
CA GLN A 324 -38.69 4.21 27.89
C GLN A 324 -38.63 4.74 26.45
N CYS A 325 -38.52 3.87 25.44
CA CYS A 325 -38.59 4.32 24.05
C CYS A 325 -39.99 4.82 23.70
N GLN A 326 -40.09 6.06 23.18
CA GLN A 326 -41.32 6.57 22.57
C GLN A 326 -41.41 6.12 21.10
N ASP A 327 -40.26 6.10 20.43
CA ASP A 327 -40.06 5.60 19.08
C ASP A 327 -38.57 5.26 18.88
N ALA A 328 -38.21 4.65 17.75
CA ALA A 328 -36.83 4.23 17.48
C ALA A 328 -35.80 5.39 17.50
N ALA A 329 -36.24 6.64 17.31
CA ALA A 329 -35.38 7.83 17.28
C ALA A 329 -35.49 8.69 18.55
N ALA A 330 -36.22 8.26 19.58
CA ALA A 330 -36.34 9.00 20.83
C ALA A 330 -36.69 8.15 22.06
N GLU A 331 -35.92 8.36 23.12
CA GLU A 331 -36.33 8.01 24.47
C GLU A 331 -37.34 9.03 25.01
N GLY A 332 -38.18 8.58 25.94
CA GLY A 332 -39.00 9.42 26.80
C GLY A 332 -38.43 9.33 28.20
N VAL A 333 -38.01 10.47 28.75
CA VAL A 333 -37.57 10.58 30.15
C VAL A 333 -38.76 11.03 30.99
N CYS A 334 -39.17 10.25 31.99
CA CYS A 334 -40.28 10.61 32.86
C CYS A 334 -39.96 11.87 33.67
N ASN A 335 -40.85 12.86 33.66
CA ASN A 335 -40.60 14.15 34.31
C ASN A 335 -40.48 14.01 35.85
N PRO A 336 -39.85 14.99 36.55
CA PRO A 336 -39.61 14.90 38.00
C PRO A 336 -40.87 14.76 38.89
N LEU A 337 -42.07 14.97 38.35
CA LEU A 337 -43.35 14.81 39.05
C LEU A 337 -44.09 13.53 38.61
N GLY A 338 -43.55 12.72 37.71
CA GLY A 338 -44.18 11.48 37.24
C GLY A 338 -45.40 11.68 36.33
N THR A 339 -45.69 12.90 35.89
CA THR A 339 -46.95 13.26 35.19
C THR A 339 -46.91 13.07 33.67
N GLY A 340 -45.80 12.57 33.13
CA GLY A 340 -45.63 12.32 31.70
C GLY A 340 -44.16 12.34 31.28
N PHE A 341 -43.91 11.92 30.04
CA PHE A 341 -42.57 11.80 29.48
C PHE A 341 -42.18 13.02 28.65
N THR A 342 -40.94 13.49 28.82
CA THR A 342 -40.29 14.44 27.92
C THR A 342 -39.56 13.64 26.83
N ARG A 343 -39.92 13.85 25.56
CA ARG A 343 -39.28 13.18 24.42
C ARG A 343 -37.88 13.78 24.17
N VAL A 344 -36.85 12.96 24.28
CA VAL A 344 -35.45 13.30 24.01
C VAL A 344 -35.04 12.59 22.74
N VAL A 345 -34.61 13.35 21.73
CA VAL A 345 -34.24 12.80 20.42
C VAL A 345 -32.85 12.19 20.49
N CYS A 346 -32.71 10.92 20.09
CA CYS A 346 -31.42 10.26 19.98
C CYS A 346 -30.57 10.97 18.91
N SER A 347 -29.36 11.37 19.27
CA SER A 347 -28.47 12.16 18.40
C SER A 347 -27.69 11.28 17.42
N GLY A 348 -27.10 11.88 16.38
CA GLY A 348 -26.58 11.18 15.21
C GLY A 348 -25.67 9.98 15.54
N GLY A 349 -26.09 8.78 15.12
CA GLY A 349 -25.43 7.51 15.43
C GLY A 349 -26.04 6.72 16.59
N THR A 350 -27.08 7.25 17.26
CA THR A 350 -27.82 6.55 18.33
C THR A 350 -29.29 6.36 17.98
N ALA A 351 -29.88 5.29 18.52
CA ALA A 351 -31.30 4.94 18.43
C ALA A 351 -31.77 4.43 19.80
N CYS A 352 -33.07 4.47 20.09
CA CYS A 352 -33.56 4.02 21.39
C CYS A 352 -33.58 2.48 21.48
N ASP A 353 -32.87 1.90 22.45
CA ASP A 353 -32.81 0.45 22.64
C ASP A 353 -34.08 -0.05 23.38
N PRO A 354 -34.87 -0.97 22.81
CA PRO A 354 -36.10 -1.46 23.43
C PRO A 354 -35.93 -2.20 24.76
N SER A 355 -34.72 -2.69 25.07
CA SER A 355 -34.40 -3.42 26.30
C SER A 355 -33.84 -2.53 27.41
N ALA A 356 -33.17 -1.42 27.06
CA ALA A 356 -32.70 -0.41 28.01
C ALA A 356 -33.67 0.78 28.19
N GLY A 357 -34.58 0.99 27.24
CA GLY A 357 -35.54 2.11 27.22
C GLY A 357 -34.91 3.48 26.94
N ALA A 358 -33.65 3.54 26.50
CA ALA A 358 -32.83 4.73 26.37
C ALA A 358 -32.01 4.75 25.07
N CYS A 359 -31.50 5.90 24.66
CA CYS A 359 -30.68 6.06 23.46
C CYS A 359 -29.32 5.33 23.58
N ALA A 360 -29.08 4.35 22.70
CA ALA A 360 -27.85 3.57 22.60
C ALA A 360 -27.23 3.70 21.20
N PRO A 361 -25.92 3.44 21.01
CA PRO A 361 -25.29 3.45 19.69
C PRO A 361 -25.92 2.44 18.72
N VAL A 362 -26.03 2.82 17.44
CA VAL A 362 -26.38 1.90 16.35
C VAL A 362 -25.14 1.08 16.00
N VAL A 363 -25.00 -0.09 16.62
CA VAL A 363 -23.87 -1.02 16.46
C VAL A 363 -24.04 -1.99 15.29
N CYS A 364 -25.26 -2.12 14.75
CA CYS A 364 -25.56 -3.02 13.64
C CYS A 364 -26.69 -2.51 12.74
N THR A 365 -26.70 -2.93 11.47
CA THR A 365 -27.81 -2.65 10.55
C THR A 365 -29.01 -3.51 10.91
N THR A 366 -30.18 -2.90 11.13
CA THR A 366 -31.44 -3.58 11.48
C THR A 366 -31.67 -4.87 10.67
N GLY A 367 -31.89 -6.00 11.37
CA GLY A 367 -32.13 -7.30 10.76
C GLY A 367 -30.91 -8.00 10.15
N ALA A 368 -29.73 -7.37 10.11
CA ALA A 368 -28.52 -8.02 9.64
C ALA A 368 -28.08 -9.15 10.58
N THR A 369 -27.75 -10.30 10.00
CA THR A 369 -27.31 -11.50 10.72
C THR A 369 -25.77 -11.60 10.77
N HIS A 370 -25.25 -12.21 11.83
CA HIS A 370 -23.89 -12.73 11.91
C HIS A 370 -23.87 -14.01 12.75
N CYS A 371 -22.74 -14.73 12.75
CA CYS A 371 -22.56 -15.88 13.62
C CYS A 371 -21.84 -15.45 14.89
N ALA A 372 -22.46 -15.66 16.05
CA ALA A 372 -21.85 -15.38 17.36
C ALA A 372 -20.91 -16.53 17.77
N ASP A 373 -21.26 -17.76 17.41
CA ASP A 373 -20.44 -18.96 17.50
C ASP A 373 -20.86 -19.96 16.40
N VAL A 374 -20.24 -21.15 16.37
CA VAL A 374 -20.50 -22.17 15.34
C VAL A 374 -21.92 -22.77 15.38
N ALA A 375 -22.67 -22.59 16.44
CA ALA A 375 -24.05 -23.07 16.61
C ALA A 375 -25.08 -21.94 16.79
N THR A 376 -24.66 -20.66 16.87
CA THR A 376 -25.55 -19.53 17.19
C THR A 376 -25.54 -18.44 16.12
N LEU A 377 -26.71 -18.21 15.52
CA LEU A 377 -26.99 -17.10 14.61
C LEU A 377 -27.52 -15.90 15.40
N ALA A 378 -26.83 -14.76 15.29
CA ALA A 378 -27.16 -13.52 15.97
C ALA A 378 -27.72 -12.47 14.99
N THR A 379 -28.98 -12.10 15.19
CA THR A 379 -29.74 -11.17 14.33
C THR A 379 -29.86 -9.80 14.98
N CYS A 380 -29.46 -8.75 14.26
CA CYS A 380 -29.54 -7.38 14.74
C CYS A 380 -30.99 -6.96 15.00
N ASN A 381 -31.23 -6.31 16.14
CA ASN A 381 -32.57 -5.91 16.59
C ASN A 381 -33.18 -4.80 15.69
N ALA A 382 -34.46 -4.48 15.92
CA ALA A 382 -35.21 -3.54 15.10
C ALA A 382 -34.59 -2.13 15.02
N THR A 383 -33.89 -1.70 16.06
CA THR A 383 -33.35 -0.36 16.25
C THR A 383 -31.85 -0.24 15.94
N GLY A 384 -31.19 -1.35 15.59
CA GLY A 384 -29.76 -1.39 15.29
C GLY A 384 -28.83 -1.34 16.52
N THR A 385 -29.39 -1.42 17.74
CA THR A 385 -28.68 -1.15 19.00
C THR A 385 -28.04 -2.39 19.64
N GLY A 386 -28.39 -3.59 19.17
CA GLY A 386 -27.84 -4.84 19.70
C GLY A 386 -28.32 -6.07 18.92
N TYR A 387 -27.79 -7.24 19.27
CA TYR A 387 -28.11 -8.51 18.63
C TYR A 387 -28.98 -9.42 19.50
N THR A 388 -29.83 -10.21 18.86
CA THR A 388 -30.64 -11.29 19.46
C THR A 388 -30.15 -12.63 18.93
N ALA A 389 -29.92 -13.59 19.82
CA ALA A 389 -29.31 -14.88 19.49
C ALA A 389 -30.36 -15.98 19.28
N SER A 390 -30.17 -16.82 18.26
CA SER A 390 -30.92 -18.04 17.98
C SER A 390 -29.98 -19.18 17.66
N GLY A 391 -30.22 -20.36 18.25
CA GLY A 391 -29.46 -21.57 17.92
C GLY A 391 -29.82 -22.11 16.52
N CYS A 392 -28.83 -22.68 15.84
CA CYS A 392 -29.00 -23.50 14.64
C CYS A 392 -29.48 -24.92 15.00
N ALA A 393 -29.99 -25.68 14.03
CA ALA A 393 -30.40 -27.06 14.28
C ALA A 393 -29.18 -27.98 14.53
N ALA A 394 -29.39 -29.12 15.20
CA ALA A 394 -28.30 -30.03 15.62
C ALA A 394 -27.54 -30.77 14.48
N SER A 395 -27.79 -30.41 13.22
CA SER A 395 -27.03 -30.87 12.04
C SER A 395 -26.59 -29.71 11.14
N GLU A 396 -26.69 -28.49 11.67
CA GLU A 396 -26.31 -27.24 11.02
C GLU A 396 -25.27 -26.51 11.86
N VAL A 397 -24.43 -25.72 11.20
CA VAL A 397 -23.54 -24.75 11.84
C VAL A 397 -23.82 -23.37 11.28
N CYS A 398 -23.55 -22.33 12.06
CA CYS A 398 -23.63 -20.96 11.58
C CYS A 398 -22.40 -20.66 10.71
N SER A 399 -22.62 -20.48 9.40
CA SER A 399 -21.57 -20.13 8.43
C SER A 399 -22.09 -19.13 7.41
N GLY A 400 -21.33 -18.06 7.16
CA GLY A 400 -21.70 -17.03 6.19
C GLY A 400 -23.02 -16.32 6.52
N ARG A 401 -23.24 -16.01 7.82
CA ARG A 401 -24.41 -15.28 8.34
C ARG A 401 -25.76 -16.01 8.23
N ALA A 402 -25.74 -17.33 8.12
CA ALA A 402 -26.92 -18.20 8.20
C ALA A 402 -26.56 -19.54 8.87
N CYS A 403 -27.55 -20.23 9.43
CA CYS A 403 -27.42 -21.66 9.74
C CYS A 403 -27.39 -22.45 8.42
N LYS A 404 -26.46 -23.40 8.30
CA LYS A 404 -26.26 -24.23 7.11
C LYS A 404 -25.98 -25.68 7.50
N PRO A 405 -26.53 -26.68 6.78
CA PRO A 405 -26.21 -28.09 7.01
C PRO A 405 -24.72 -28.39 6.90
N VAL A 406 -24.22 -29.27 7.78
CA VAL A 406 -22.89 -29.87 7.64
C VAL A 406 -22.98 -31.00 6.61
N ILE A 407 -22.36 -30.80 5.45
CA ILE A 407 -22.44 -31.72 4.30
C ILE A 407 -21.18 -32.60 4.12
N CYS A 408 -20.08 -32.27 4.79
CA CYS A 408 -18.85 -33.06 4.75
C CYS A 408 -18.04 -32.90 6.04
N ALA A 409 -17.14 -33.85 6.32
CA ALA A 409 -16.22 -33.76 7.45
C ALA A 409 -15.16 -32.68 7.17
N ALA A 410 -15.08 -31.66 8.03
CA ALA A 410 -14.20 -30.52 7.86
C ALA A 410 -12.74 -30.93 7.59
N GLY A 411 -12.11 -30.32 6.57
CA GLY A 411 -10.76 -30.63 6.13
C GLY A 411 -10.58 -31.91 5.30
N SER A 412 -11.62 -32.73 5.11
CA SER A 412 -11.51 -33.95 4.28
C SER A 412 -11.28 -33.64 2.79
N THR A 413 -10.27 -34.27 2.18
CA THR A 413 -9.94 -34.11 0.75
C THR A 413 -10.40 -35.27 -0.11
N SER A 414 -10.62 -35.01 -1.40
CA SER A 414 -10.81 -36.02 -2.45
C SER A 414 -10.58 -35.38 -3.82
N CYS A 415 -10.10 -36.11 -4.81
CA CYS A 415 -10.09 -35.60 -6.18
C CYS A 415 -11.51 -35.57 -6.75
N VAL A 416 -11.82 -34.54 -7.55
CA VAL A 416 -13.04 -34.48 -8.38
C VAL A 416 -12.78 -35.14 -9.73
N ASP A 417 -11.62 -34.85 -10.29
CA ASP A 417 -11.09 -35.34 -11.55
C ASP A 417 -9.54 -35.43 -11.44
N SER A 418 -8.84 -35.71 -12.55
CA SER A 418 -7.38 -35.84 -12.59
C SER A 418 -6.59 -34.53 -12.38
N SER A 419 -7.26 -33.38 -12.37
CA SER A 419 -6.67 -32.03 -12.22
C SER A 419 -7.18 -31.33 -10.96
N THR A 420 -8.39 -31.62 -10.49
CA THR A 420 -9.07 -30.84 -9.45
C THR A 420 -9.11 -31.55 -8.10
N LEU A 421 -8.49 -30.95 -7.09
CA LEU A 421 -8.57 -31.36 -5.69
C LEU A 421 -9.74 -30.68 -4.99
N SER A 422 -10.71 -31.46 -4.50
CA SER A 422 -11.73 -30.97 -3.56
C SER A 422 -11.25 -31.09 -2.11
N MET A 423 -11.50 -30.03 -1.33
CA MET A 423 -11.32 -30.01 0.12
C MET A 423 -12.61 -29.54 0.78
N CYS A 424 -13.06 -30.26 1.79
CA CYS A 424 -14.16 -29.83 2.65
C CYS A 424 -13.72 -28.67 3.55
N ASN A 425 -14.51 -27.61 3.60
CA ASN A 425 -14.19 -26.38 4.32
C ASN A 425 -14.16 -26.62 5.84
N SER A 426 -13.50 -25.73 6.59
CA SER A 426 -13.31 -25.89 8.05
C SER A 426 -14.60 -25.91 8.88
N ASP A 427 -15.72 -25.44 8.32
CA ASP A 427 -17.06 -25.51 8.90
C ASP A 427 -17.89 -26.74 8.44
N GLY A 428 -17.40 -27.52 7.47
CA GLY A 428 -18.10 -28.66 6.91
C GLY A 428 -19.32 -28.34 6.02
N THR A 429 -19.62 -27.06 5.77
CA THR A 429 -20.83 -26.61 5.02
C THR A 429 -20.65 -26.55 3.52
N GLY A 430 -19.41 -26.70 3.03
CA GLY A 430 -19.06 -26.59 1.63
C GLY A 430 -17.80 -27.38 1.29
N ARG A 431 -17.63 -27.66 -0.01
CA ARG A 431 -16.41 -28.19 -0.59
C ARG A 431 -15.85 -27.17 -1.56
N ASN A 432 -14.70 -26.60 -1.25
CA ASN A 432 -13.93 -25.83 -2.22
C ASN A 432 -13.16 -26.78 -3.15
N THR A 433 -12.85 -26.30 -4.35
CA THR A 433 -12.03 -26.99 -5.34
C THR A 433 -10.82 -26.13 -5.69
N SER A 434 -9.64 -26.73 -5.70
CA SER A 434 -8.40 -26.13 -6.20
C SER A 434 -7.90 -26.99 -7.34
N GLU A 435 -7.51 -26.36 -8.44
CA GLU A 435 -6.72 -27.03 -9.46
C GLU A 435 -5.34 -27.39 -8.89
N CYS A 436 -4.86 -28.57 -9.23
CA CYS A 436 -3.45 -28.92 -9.09
C CYS A 436 -2.68 -28.14 -10.15
N GLY A 437 -1.57 -27.50 -9.76
CA GLY A 437 -0.79 -26.65 -10.68
C GLY A 437 -0.31 -27.39 -11.93
N PRO A 438 0.10 -26.68 -13.00
CA PRO A 438 0.25 -27.17 -14.39
C PRO A 438 1.33 -28.24 -14.64
N SER A 439 1.87 -28.86 -13.59
CA SER A 439 2.75 -30.03 -13.64
C SER A 439 2.41 -31.02 -12.51
N SER A 440 1.13 -31.14 -12.14
CA SER A 440 0.65 -32.03 -11.08
C SER A 440 -0.74 -32.60 -11.37
N VAL A 441 -0.90 -33.90 -11.11
CA VAL A 441 -2.15 -34.67 -11.27
C VAL A 441 -2.79 -34.91 -9.90
N CYS A 442 -4.10 -34.75 -9.77
CA CYS A 442 -4.83 -35.15 -8.56
C CYS A 442 -4.97 -36.68 -8.54
N SER A 443 -4.36 -37.33 -7.56
CA SER A 443 -4.47 -38.77 -7.36
C SER A 443 -4.58 -39.10 -5.86
N SER A 444 -5.60 -39.87 -5.50
CA SER A 444 -5.87 -40.30 -4.11
C SER A 444 -6.16 -39.15 -3.12
N GLY A 445 -6.74 -38.03 -3.57
CA GLY A 445 -7.07 -36.89 -2.71
C GLY A 445 -5.88 -35.97 -2.38
N GLN A 446 -4.84 -35.99 -3.23
CA GLN A 446 -3.66 -35.14 -3.17
C GLN A 446 -3.21 -34.77 -4.59
N CYS A 447 -2.69 -33.56 -4.78
CA CYS A 447 -1.93 -33.21 -5.98
C CYS A 447 -0.54 -33.84 -5.91
N LYS A 448 -0.14 -34.58 -6.95
CA LYS A 448 1.18 -35.21 -7.09
C LYS A 448 1.86 -34.72 -8.36
N SER A 449 3.15 -34.43 -8.31
CA SER A 449 3.89 -33.93 -9.47
C SER A 449 3.93 -34.96 -10.61
N VAL A 450 3.76 -34.46 -11.84
CA VAL A 450 4.01 -35.21 -13.07
C VAL A 450 5.53 -35.23 -13.28
N VAL A 451 6.13 -36.41 -13.20
CA VAL A 451 7.59 -36.63 -13.25
C VAL A 451 8.07 -36.84 -14.69
N CYS A 452 7.20 -37.34 -15.56
CA CYS A 452 7.47 -37.52 -16.99
C CYS A 452 6.21 -37.30 -17.83
N GLY A 453 6.38 -36.86 -19.08
CA GLY A 453 5.27 -36.76 -20.02
C GLY A 453 4.68 -38.15 -20.29
N GLN A 454 3.35 -38.29 -20.27
CA GLN A 454 2.65 -39.56 -20.45
C GLN A 454 3.14 -40.29 -21.72
N GLY A 455 3.68 -41.50 -21.58
CA GLY A 455 4.24 -42.27 -22.70
C GLY A 455 5.56 -41.77 -23.29
N ALA A 456 6.17 -40.69 -22.77
CA ALA A 456 7.47 -40.20 -23.24
C ALA A 456 8.58 -41.24 -23.03
N THR A 457 9.54 -41.31 -23.95
CA THR A 457 10.66 -42.27 -23.89
C THR A 457 12.01 -41.59 -23.66
N TYR A 458 12.94 -42.30 -23.03
CA TYR A 458 14.35 -41.91 -22.92
C TYR A 458 15.26 -43.16 -22.99
N CYS A 459 16.56 -42.98 -23.18
CA CYS A 459 17.53 -44.08 -23.10
C CYS A 459 18.12 -44.13 -21.69
N GLU A 460 17.97 -45.26 -21.01
CA GLU A 460 18.61 -45.54 -19.72
C GLU A 460 20.10 -45.84 -19.91
N ASP A 461 20.41 -46.62 -20.94
CA ASP A 461 21.77 -46.92 -21.41
C ASP A 461 21.79 -47.01 -22.95
N SER A 462 22.95 -47.27 -23.55
CA SER A 462 23.14 -47.36 -25.01
C SER A 462 22.41 -48.53 -25.69
N SER A 463 21.68 -49.35 -24.93
CA SER A 463 20.93 -50.52 -25.35
C SER A 463 19.53 -50.65 -24.69
N THR A 464 19.09 -49.70 -23.87
CA THR A 464 17.81 -49.80 -23.12
C THR A 464 16.96 -48.52 -23.21
N VAL A 465 15.71 -48.65 -23.64
CA VAL A 465 14.69 -47.59 -23.67
C VAL A 465 13.79 -47.68 -22.44
N GLY A 466 13.61 -46.57 -21.73
CA GLY A 466 12.54 -46.38 -20.74
C GLY A 466 11.34 -45.64 -21.35
N THR A 467 10.12 -46.04 -21.00
CA THR A 467 8.85 -45.43 -21.42
C THR A 467 8.03 -45.02 -20.20
N CYS A 468 7.57 -43.77 -20.15
CA CYS A 468 6.79 -43.22 -19.04
C CYS A 468 5.38 -43.85 -18.97
N ASN A 469 4.89 -44.08 -17.76
CA ASN A 469 3.60 -44.73 -17.52
C ASN A 469 2.40 -43.83 -17.91
N GLY A 470 1.20 -44.43 -17.90
CA GLY A 470 -0.05 -43.77 -18.27
C GLY A 470 -0.54 -42.67 -17.31
N GLU A 471 0.16 -42.40 -16.20
CA GLU A 471 -0.18 -41.34 -15.24
C GLU A 471 0.90 -40.24 -15.15
N GLY A 472 2.00 -40.37 -15.89
CA GLY A 472 3.12 -39.43 -15.84
C GLY A 472 4.00 -39.53 -14.59
N THR A 473 3.89 -40.63 -13.82
CA THR A 473 4.46 -40.77 -12.46
C THR A 473 5.71 -41.66 -12.37
N GLY A 474 6.16 -42.27 -13.47
CA GLY A 474 7.39 -43.10 -13.50
C GLY A 474 7.57 -43.89 -14.81
N PHE A 475 8.75 -44.47 -15.00
CA PHE A 475 9.14 -45.18 -16.24
C PHE A 475 9.14 -46.72 -16.12
N THR A 476 9.06 -47.40 -17.26
CA THR A 476 9.19 -48.86 -17.44
C THR A 476 10.10 -49.17 -18.63
N PHE A 477 10.97 -50.19 -18.55
CA PHE A 477 12.14 -50.34 -19.43
C PHE A 477 12.09 -51.54 -20.40
N SER A 478 12.80 -51.46 -21.52
CA SER A 478 12.90 -52.50 -22.55
C SER A 478 14.18 -52.38 -23.40
N ALA A 479 14.79 -53.51 -23.78
CA ALA A 479 16.09 -53.56 -24.43
C ALA A 479 16.03 -53.55 -25.98
N CYS A 480 17.06 -52.97 -26.60
CA CYS A 480 17.27 -52.86 -28.04
C CYS A 480 17.85 -54.13 -28.68
N SER A 481 17.47 -54.39 -29.93
CA SER A 481 18.00 -55.49 -30.73
C SER A 481 19.42 -55.20 -31.26
N ALA A 482 20.26 -56.23 -31.34
CA ALA A 482 21.64 -56.14 -31.83
C ALA A 482 21.75 -55.51 -33.23
N GLY A 483 22.68 -54.57 -33.39
CA GLY A 483 22.86 -53.76 -34.61
C GLY A 483 22.27 -52.35 -34.52
N SER A 484 21.46 -52.08 -33.48
CA SER A 484 20.96 -50.73 -33.14
C SER A 484 21.51 -50.28 -31.79
N VAL A 485 21.63 -48.96 -31.60
CA VAL A 485 22.01 -48.29 -30.36
C VAL A 485 20.83 -47.45 -29.86
N CYS A 486 20.60 -47.38 -28.56
CA CYS A 486 19.61 -46.46 -28.01
C CYS A 486 20.12 -45.03 -28.15
N SER A 487 19.33 -44.16 -28.79
CA SER A 487 19.60 -42.74 -28.91
C SER A 487 18.27 -41.97 -28.93
N ALA A 488 18.19 -40.86 -28.20
CA ALA A 488 17.00 -40.01 -28.10
C ALA A 488 15.68 -40.76 -27.75
N GLY A 489 15.75 -41.79 -26.91
CA GLY A 489 14.56 -42.56 -26.48
C GLY A 489 14.06 -43.61 -27.48
N ALA A 490 14.85 -43.96 -28.49
CA ALA A 490 14.53 -45.03 -29.45
C ALA A 490 15.77 -45.85 -29.82
N CYS A 491 15.57 -47.11 -30.24
CA CYS A 491 16.63 -47.97 -30.77
C CYS A 491 16.88 -47.64 -32.25
N LEU A 492 18.00 -47.01 -32.58
CA LEU A 492 18.32 -46.53 -33.93
C LEU A 492 19.53 -47.27 -34.55
N PRO A 493 19.54 -47.55 -35.86
CA PRO A 493 20.64 -48.22 -36.54
C PRO A 493 21.86 -47.29 -36.71
N LEU A 494 23.04 -47.88 -36.85
CA LEU A 494 24.30 -47.16 -37.11
C LEU A 494 24.39 -46.73 -38.59
N VAL A 495 24.81 -45.49 -38.85
CA VAL A 495 24.83 -44.86 -40.19
C VAL A 495 26.25 -44.54 -40.66
N CYS A 496 27.15 -44.10 -39.76
CA CYS A 496 28.56 -43.84 -40.07
C CYS A 496 29.48 -44.15 -38.88
N ALA A 497 30.80 -44.06 -39.11
CA ALA A 497 31.78 -44.25 -38.04
C ALA A 497 31.68 -43.11 -37.01
N PRO A 498 31.51 -43.41 -35.70
CA PRO A 498 31.41 -42.37 -34.69
C PRO A 498 32.61 -41.42 -34.68
N ASN A 499 32.35 -40.11 -34.63
CA ASN A 499 33.35 -39.02 -34.57
C ASN A 499 34.25 -38.82 -35.82
N SER A 500 33.95 -39.36 -37.00
CA SER A 500 34.73 -39.09 -38.23
C SER A 500 34.40 -37.73 -38.88
N ALA A 501 35.40 -37.00 -39.39
CA ALA A 501 35.22 -35.70 -40.07
C ALA A 501 35.86 -35.64 -41.47
N THR A 502 35.19 -34.99 -42.43
CA THR A 502 35.58 -34.89 -43.86
C THR A 502 34.99 -33.62 -44.52
N CYS A 503 35.65 -33.01 -45.51
CA CYS A 503 35.00 -31.99 -46.35
C CYS A 503 33.86 -32.61 -47.19
N ALA A 504 32.75 -31.88 -47.36
CA ALA A 504 31.85 -32.06 -48.51
C ALA A 504 32.28 -31.15 -49.66
N ASP A 505 32.54 -29.87 -49.38
CA ASP A 505 33.01 -28.88 -50.36
C ASP A 505 33.82 -27.74 -49.69
N ALA A 506 34.05 -26.64 -50.41
CA ALA A 506 34.86 -25.49 -49.98
C ALA A 506 34.20 -24.55 -48.95
N LEU A 507 32.89 -24.71 -48.68
CA LEU A 507 32.17 -24.03 -47.59
C LEU A 507 31.67 -25.02 -46.54
N HIS A 508 31.61 -26.33 -46.83
CA HIS A 508 30.97 -27.32 -45.98
C HIS A 508 31.91 -28.42 -45.45
N SER A 509 31.98 -28.54 -44.13
CA SER A 509 32.56 -29.70 -43.43
C SER A 509 31.47 -30.66 -42.97
N VAL A 510 31.71 -31.97 -43.01
CA VAL A 510 30.80 -33.01 -42.52
C VAL A 510 31.44 -33.77 -41.36
N ILE A 511 30.73 -33.92 -40.26
CA ILE A 511 31.21 -34.56 -39.03
C ILE A 511 30.16 -35.55 -38.51
N CYS A 512 30.54 -36.81 -38.31
CA CYS A 512 29.69 -37.84 -37.70
C CYS A 512 29.63 -37.69 -36.18
N ASN A 513 28.44 -37.89 -35.60
CA ASN A 513 28.22 -37.75 -34.17
C ASN A 513 28.88 -38.87 -33.34
N GLY A 514 28.97 -38.68 -32.03
CA GLY A 514 29.64 -39.61 -31.11
C GLY A 514 29.00 -40.99 -30.97
N THR A 515 27.80 -41.18 -31.52
CA THR A 515 27.07 -42.47 -31.57
C THR A 515 27.05 -43.11 -32.95
N GLY A 516 27.58 -42.45 -33.99
CA GLY A 516 27.56 -42.93 -35.38
C GLY A 516 26.17 -43.03 -36.03
N THR A 517 25.14 -42.46 -35.40
CA THR A 517 23.74 -42.53 -35.86
C THR A 517 23.34 -41.39 -36.79
N ALA A 518 24.12 -40.31 -36.84
CA ALA A 518 23.89 -39.17 -37.73
C ALA A 518 25.20 -38.42 -38.04
N SER A 519 25.18 -37.62 -39.11
CA SER A 519 26.27 -36.72 -39.51
C SER A 519 25.76 -35.30 -39.73
N THR A 520 26.49 -34.31 -39.22
CA THR A 520 26.16 -32.88 -39.31
C THR A 520 27.03 -32.20 -40.35
N THR A 521 26.46 -31.26 -41.12
CA THR A 521 27.20 -30.43 -42.08
C THR A 521 27.32 -29.00 -41.55
N ASN A 522 28.55 -28.47 -41.48
CA ASN A 522 28.86 -27.15 -40.93
C ASN A 522 29.25 -26.18 -42.05
N GLU A 523 28.56 -25.05 -42.13
CA GLU A 523 28.94 -23.88 -42.93
C GLU A 523 30.17 -23.16 -42.34
N CYS A 524 31.16 -22.86 -43.18
CA CYS A 524 32.35 -22.08 -42.78
C CYS A 524 32.18 -20.55 -42.95
N SER A 525 31.06 -20.06 -43.46
CA SER A 525 30.87 -18.64 -43.83
C SER A 525 30.99 -17.64 -42.65
N SER A 526 30.76 -18.06 -41.41
CA SER A 526 30.40 -17.19 -40.27
C SER A 526 31.52 -16.38 -39.59
N VAL A 527 32.80 -16.58 -39.91
CA VAL A 527 33.90 -15.66 -39.53
C VAL A 527 34.75 -15.29 -40.74
N GLY A 528 34.07 -15.10 -41.90
CA GLY A 528 34.72 -14.89 -43.19
C GLY A 528 35.62 -16.06 -43.60
N GLN A 529 35.25 -17.29 -43.20
CA GLN A 529 36.10 -18.47 -43.33
C GLN A 529 35.73 -19.36 -44.53
N VAL A 530 36.64 -20.26 -44.89
CA VAL A 530 36.44 -21.32 -45.90
C VAL A 530 36.85 -22.69 -45.35
N CYS A 531 36.28 -23.76 -45.91
CA CYS A 531 36.49 -25.14 -45.48
C CYS A 531 37.78 -25.74 -46.08
N LEU A 532 38.62 -26.31 -45.22
CA LEU A 532 39.82 -27.05 -45.62
C LEU A 532 40.06 -28.24 -44.68
N ASN A 533 40.27 -29.44 -45.24
CA ASN A 533 40.50 -30.69 -44.49
C ASN A 533 39.47 -31.01 -43.39
N GLY A 534 38.22 -30.54 -43.55
CA GLY A 534 37.11 -30.74 -42.61
C GLY A 534 36.95 -29.65 -41.54
N ILE A 535 37.61 -28.50 -41.65
CA ILE A 535 37.55 -27.42 -40.66
C ILE A 535 37.61 -26.04 -41.34
N CYS A 536 37.17 -24.96 -40.68
CA CYS A 536 37.02 -23.61 -41.23
C CYS A 536 38.17 -22.64 -40.85
N GLN A 537 38.64 -21.76 -41.75
CA GLN A 537 39.70 -20.74 -41.51
C GLN A 537 39.53 -19.39 -42.28
N SER A 538 39.88 -18.23 -41.68
CA SER A 538 39.31 -16.86 -41.90
C SER A 538 39.99 -15.82 -42.84
N SER A 539 39.16 -14.87 -43.30
CA SER A 539 39.43 -13.49 -43.75
C SER A 539 38.49 -12.49 -43.01
N GLY A 540 38.79 -11.18 -42.84
CA GLY A 540 38.25 -10.42 -41.67
C GLY A 540 37.59 -9.02 -41.83
N GLY A 541 36.64 -8.73 -40.91
CA GLY A 541 36.03 -7.41 -40.54
C GLY A 541 34.48 -7.35 -40.63
N ASN A 542 33.70 -6.53 -39.89
CA ASN A 542 33.91 -5.69 -38.68
C ASN A 542 32.52 -5.21 -38.11
N VAL A 543 32.35 -4.95 -36.78
CA VAL A 543 31.03 -4.71 -36.10
C VAL A 543 31.11 -3.66 -34.94
N ILE A 544 29.99 -3.06 -34.48
CA ILE A 544 29.92 -1.87 -33.57
C ILE A 544 28.90 -1.91 -32.37
N CYS A 545 27.61 -2.29 -32.53
CA CYS A 545 26.59 -2.34 -31.44
C CYS A 545 25.82 -3.69 -31.37
N VAL A 546 24.92 -3.85 -30.39
CA VAL A 546 24.12 -5.09 -30.18
C VAL A 546 22.64 -4.81 -30.43
N HIS A 547 22.05 -5.55 -31.35
CA HIS A 547 20.66 -5.39 -31.80
C HIS A 547 19.63 -5.46 -30.65
N GLY A 548 18.67 -4.53 -30.62
CA GLY A 548 17.43 -4.64 -29.84
C GLY A 548 17.20 -3.57 -28.77
N ALA A 549 18.22 -3.13 -28.04
CA ALA A 549 18.04 -2.23 -26.88
C ALA A 549 17.50 -0.84 -27.24
N TYR A 550 16.69 -0.22 -26.37
CA TYR A 550 16.16 1.16 -26.47
C TYR A 550 16.77 2.15 -25.45
N HIS A 551 16.72 3.48 -25.72
CA HIS A 551 17.10 4.55 -24.78
C HIS A 551 16.37 5.89 -25.02
N CYS A 552 16.60 6.90 -24.16
CA CYS A 552 16.06 8.27 -24.26
C CYS A 552 17.16 9.35 -24.40
N ASN A 553 17.00 10.30 -25.32
CA ASN A 553 17.87 11.46 -25.64
C ASN A 553 17.28 12.92 -25.37
N GLY A 554 16.20 13.15 -24.58
CA GLY A 554 15.30 14.34 -24.67
C GLY A 554 13.81 14.10 -24.25
N SER A 555 12.83 14.16 -25.18
CA SER A 555 11.36 13.84 -25.16
C SER A 555 10.58 12.46 -25.44
N ASP A 556 10.68 11.31 -26.18
CA ASP A 556 11.26 10.65 -27.40
C ASP A 556 12.39 9.53 -27.56
N ILE A 557 12.04 8.25 -27.40
CA ILE A 557 12.91 7.03 -27.36
C ILE A 557 13.72 6.68 -28.67
N GLU A 558 14.79 5.81 -28.68
CA GLU A 558 15.60 5.28 -29.86
C GLU A 558 16.24 3.84 -29.69
N GLN A 559 16.59 3.04 -30.75
CA GLN A 559 17.01 1.58 -30.72
C GLN A 559 18.23 1.07 -31.59
N CYS A 560 19.01 0.01 -31.25
CA CYS A 560 20.13 -0.56 -32.11
C CYS A 560 19.74 -1.64 -33.16
N ASN A 561 20.44 -1.61 -34.33
CA ASN A 561 20.15 -2.36 -35.56
C ASN A 561 20.70 -3.82 -35.65
N PRO A 562 20.20 -4.67 -36.60
CA PRO A 562 20.50 -6.11 -36.67
C PRO A 562 21.94 -6.47 -37.08
N SER A 563 22.57 -5.67 -37.94
CA SER A 563 23.97 -5.86 -38.33
C SER A 563 24.97 -5.43 -37.25
N GLY A 564 24.48 -4.91 -36.12
CA GLY A 564 25.30 -4.42 -35.02
C GLY A 564 26.15 -3.21 -35.43
N THR A 565 25.57 -2.21 -36.12
CA THR A 565 26.32 -1.08 -36.68
C THR A 565 25.76 0.33 -36.38
N GLY A 566 24.59 0.50 -35.74
CA GLY A 566 24.06 1.83 -35.36
C GLY A 566 22.68 1.83 -34.66
N TRP A 567 22.23 3.02 -34.21
CA TRP A 567 21.00 3.27 -33.40
C TRP A 567 19.93 4.12 -34.13
N VAL A 568 18.64 4.05 -33.73
CA VAL A 568 17.43 4.47 -34.48
C VAL A 568 16.16 4.78 -33.60
N TYR A 569 15.89 6.06 -33.30
CA TYR A 569 14.61 6.84 -33.24
C TYR A 569 13.17 6.24 -33.02
N VAL A 570 12.31 6.86 -32.17
CA VAL A 570 10.90 6.46 -31.80
C VAL A 570 9.82 7.58 -31.55
N GLN A 571 9.42 8.00 -30.31
CA GLN A 571 8.13 8.75 -30.02
C GLN A 571 7.94 9.55 -28.67
N SER A 572 7.18 10.67 -28.68
CA SER A 572 6.81 11.59 -27.53
C SER A 572 5.53 11.23 -26.71
N CYS A 573 5.27 11.85 -25.53
CA CYS A 573 3.91 11.92 -24.90
C CYS A 573 3.26 13.31 -25.12
N THR A 574 2.02 13.49 -24.65
CA THR A 574 1.22 14.74 -24.79
C THR A 574 1.31 15.70 -23.61
N GLY A 575 1.94 15.25 -22.54
CA GLY A 575 3.13 15.96 -22.08
C GLY A 575 4.28 14.98 -22.14
N GLU A 576 4.44 14.17 -21.09
CA GLU A 576 5.80 13.86 -20.67
C GLU A 576 6.01 12.39 -20.22
N CYS A 577 6.74 11.66 -21.05
CA CYS A 577 7.18 10.25 -20.95
C CYS A 577 8.44 10.08 -20.06
N ASN A 578 8.47 9.18 -19.08
CA ASN A 578 9.70 8.78 -18.37
C ASN A 578 10.03 7.33 -18.69
N ASN A 579 10.74 7.08 -19.78
CA ASN A 579 10.71 5.76 -20.42
C ASN A 579 9.22 5.25 -20.67
N GLY A 580 8.16 6.13 -20.67
CA GLY A 580 6.75 5.86 -20.15
C GLY A 580 5.44 6.68 -20.62
N ILE A 581 4.39 6.96 -19.74
CA ILE A 581 2.88 7.28 -20.01
C ILE A 581 2.01 8.21 -19.00
N CYS A 582 0.64 8.48 -19.16
CA CYS A 582 -0.18 9.72 -18.71
C CYS A 582 -1.85 9.65 -18.45
N ALA A 583 -2.66 10.02 -17.31
CA ALA A 583 -4.26 10.06 -17.12
C ALA A 583 -5.15 10.58 -15.78
N GLY A 584 -6.55 10.80 -15.71
CA GLY A 584 -7.56 10.72 -14.46
C GLY A 584 -9.02 11.43 -14.04
N THR A 585 -10.14 10.78 -13.43
CA THR A 585 -11.57 11.01 -12.67
C THR A 585 -13.22 10.99 -13.04
N ALA A 586 -14.26 11.99 -12.95
CA ALA A 586 -15.85 11.85 -12.85
C ALA A 586 -17.09 12.90 -13.29
N CYS A 587 -18.48 12.60 -13.34
CA CYS A 587 -19.65 13.12 -14.29
C CYS A 587 -21.08 13.90 -14.05
N ALA A 588 -21.70 14.63 -15.10
CA ALA A 588 -23.17 15.05 -15.41
C ALA A 588 -23.68 15.10 -16.95
N PRO A 589 -24.93 15.50 -17.43
CA PRO A 589 -25.50 15.17 -18.78
C PRO A 589 -24.83 15.75 -20.04
N PHE A 590 -24.85 14.98 -21.14
CA PHE A 590 -23.96 15.19 -22.30
C PHE A 590 -24.49 14.66 -23.64
N THR A 591 -23.92 15.13 -24.74
CA THR A 591 -24.23 14.64 -26.10
C THR A 591 -23.31 13.47 -26.45
N LEU A 592 -23.86 12.37 -26.97
CA LEU A 592 -23.10 11.37 -27.71
C LEU A 592 -23.10 11.72 -29.21
N THR A 593 -21.94 11.65 -29.82
CA THR A 593 -21.72 11.75 -31.26
C THR A 593 -21.26 10.39 -31.76
N ILE A 594 -21.93 9.86 -32.77
CA ILE A 594 -21.51 8.63 -33.47
C ILE A 594 -20.74 9.07 -34.72
N ASP A 595 -19.50 8.60 -34.90
CA ASP A 595 -18.64 9.01 -36.02
C ASP A 595 -19.30 8.66 -37.37
N GLN A 596 -19.91 7.47 -37.48
CA GLN A 596 -20.78 7.08 -38.60
C GLN A 596 -22.18 6.70 -38.11
N SER A 597 -23.11 7.66 -38.13
CA SER A 597 -24.49 7.47 -37.64
C SER A 597 -25.37 6.53 -38.50
N GLN A 598 -24.87 6.06 -39.64
CA GLN A 598 -25.47 4.96 -40.42
C GLN A 598 -24.43 3.84 -40.52
N LEU A 599 -24.80 2.58 -40.23
CA LEU A 599 -23.92 1.43 -40.46
C LEU A 599 -24.59 0.36 -41.35
N PRO A 600 -23.82 -0.36 -42.21
CA PRO A 600 -24.28 -1.55 -42.90
C PRO A 600 -24.71 -2.63 -41.91
N ALA A 601 -25.90 -3.24 -42.07
CA ALA A 601 -26.36 -4.34 -41.23
C ALA A 601 -25.71 -5.68 -41.65
N ASP A 602 -24.40 -5.81 -41.40
CA ASP A 602 -23.55 -6.92 -41.83
C ASP A 602 -23.10 -7.87 -40.70
N ASN A 603 -23.27 -7.47 -39.43
CA ASN A 603 -22.66 -8.09 -38.23
C ASN A 603 -21.11 -8.14 -38.26
N SER A 604 -20.46 -7.21 -38.95
CA SER A 604 -19.01 -7.04 -39.01
C SER A 604 -18.55 -5.59 -38.80
N SER A 605 -19.23 -4.63 -39.41
CA SER A 605 -18.91 -3.20 -39.34
C SER A 605 -19.04 -2.62 -37.93
N THR A 606 -18.17 -1.68 -37.61
CA THR A 606 -18.08 -1.02 -36.29
C THR A 606 -18.11 0.49 -36.42
N THR A 607 -18.48 1.19 -35.35
CA THR A 607 -18.32 2.66 -35.27
C THR A 607 -17.92 3.09 -33.86
N LEU A 608 -17.14 4.17 -33.79
CA LEU A 608 -16.77 4.83 -32.55
C LEU A 608 -17.89 5.77 -32.10
N VAL A 609 -18.19 5.73 -30.80
CA VAL A 609 -19.18 6.57 -30.15
C VAL A 609 -18.50 7.38 -29.07
N SER A 610 -18.42 8.68 -29.31
CA SER A 610 -17.67 9.65 -28.50
C SER A 610 -18.61 10.63 -27.82
N SER A 611 -18.32 11.06 -26.59
CA SER A 611 -19.09 12.14 -25.96
C SER A 611 -18.58 13.53 -26.33
N SER A 612 -19.43 14.55 -26.12
CA SER A 612 -18.98 15.91 -25.83
C SER A 612 -18.01 15.93 -24.63
N VAL A 613 -17.43 17.09 -24.28
CA VAL A 613 -16.95 17.26 -22.89
C VAL A 613 -18.17 17.11 -22.01
N ILE A 614 -18.32 15.92 -21.44
CA ILE A 614 -19.17 15.64 -20.31
C ILE A 614 -18.68 16.59 -19.22
N LYS A 615 -19.62 17.19 -18.50
CA LYS A 615 -19.30 18.13 -17.43
C LYS A 615 -20.05 17.72 -16.19
N ASP A 616 -19.52 18.05 -15.02
CA ASP A 616 -20.29 17.96 -13.78
C ASP A 616 -21.46 18.98 -13.77
N LEU A 617 -22.29 18.93 -12.72
CA LEU A 617 -23.46 19.81 -12.59
C LEU A 617 -23.08 21.29 -12.37
N ASP A 618 -21.81 21.57 -12.04
CA ASP A 618 -21.26 22.89 -11.80
C ASP A 618 -20.50 23.44 -13.03
N GLY A 619 -20.35 22.63 -14.09
CA GLY A 619 -19.84 23.02 -15.41
C GLY A 619 -18.37 22.72 -15.68
N HIS A 620 -17.66 22.05 -14.76
CA HIS A 620 -16.27 21.60 -14.97
C HIS A 620 -16.25 20.32 -15.80
N ALA A 621 -15.17 20.06 -16.53
CA ALA A 621 -15.02 18.81 -17.28
C ALA A 621 -15.08 17.60 -16.33
N VAL A 622 -15.59 16.47 -16.80
CA VAL A 622 -15.43 15.24 -16.03
C VAL A 622 -13.97 14.87 -15.96
N PRO A 623 -13.49 14.41 -14.81
CA PRO A 623 -12.25 13.68 -14.86
C PRO A 623 -12.39 12.26 -15.52
N ASP A 624 -11.27 11.61 -15.82
CA ASP A 624 -10.99 10.34 -16.52
C ASP A 624 -10.97 9.00 -15.68
N GLY A 625 -11.97 8.13 -15.76
CA GLY A 625 -11.95 6.84 -15.02
C GLY A 625 -13.27 6.48 -14.35
N THR A 626 -14.22 7.40 -14.38
CA THR A 626 -15.60 7.10 -14.01
C THR A 626 -16.19 6.18 -15.04
N LEU A 627 -16.83 5.14 -14.52
CA LEU A 627 -17.39 4.07 -15.30
C LEU A 627 -18.78 4.46 -15.79
N PHE A 628 -18.87 4.71 -17.09
CA PHE A 628 -20.13 4.84 -17.80
C PHE A 628 -20.51 3.46 -18.28
N THR A 629 -21.67 2.98 -17.85
CA THR A 629 -22.27 1.80 -18.46
C THR A 629 -22.78 2.21 -19.83
N VAL A 630 -22.25 1.57 -20.86
CA VAL A 630 -22.56 1.81 -22.26
C VAL A 630 -23.41 0.68 -22.81
N SER A 631 -24.34 1.01 -23.71
CA SER A 631 -25.19 0.01 -24.35
C SER A 631 -25.59 0.43 -25.76
N ALA A 632 -25.89 -0.56 -26.59
CA ALA A 632 -26.47 -0.39 -27.91
C ALA A 632 -27.72 -1.27 -28.04
N GLY A 633 -28.77 -0.75 -28.69
CA GLY A 633 -30.05 -1.45 -28.80
C GLY A 633 -29.93 -2.83 -29.47
N SER A 634 -30.85 -3.75 -29.13
CA SER A 634 -30.83 -5.17 -29.54
C SER A 634 -30.86 -5.45 -31.04
N ASN A 635 -31.05 -4.42 -31.88
CA ASN A 635 -30.92 -4.50 -33.33
C ASN A 635 -29.45 -4.48 -33.81
N THR A 636 -28.50 -4.21 -32.92
CA THR A 636 -27.04 -4.13 -33.16
C THR A 636 -26.32 -5.44 -32.81
N GLY A 637 -25.01 -5.52 -33.10
CA GLY A 637 -24.14 -6.61 -32.69
C GLY A 637 -23.54 -6.44 -31.28
N GLY A 638 -23.98 -5.42 -30.52
CA GLY A 638 -23.51 -5.11 -29.17
C GLY A 638 -22.36 -4.09 -29.10
N VAL A 639 -21.91 -3.82 -27.87
CA VAL A 639 -20.69 -3.06 -27.57
C VAL A 639 -19.49 -4.01 -27.69
N LEU A 640 -18.37 -3.53 -28.26
CA LEU A 640 -17.14 -4.32 -28.44
C LEU A 640 -15.96 -3.85 -27.57
N SER A 641 -16.05 -2.68 -26.94
CA SER A 641 -15.05 -2.24 -25.97
C SER A 641 -14.94 -3.24 -24.82
N SER A 642 -13.72 -3.55 -24.38
CA SER A 642 -13.50 -4.41 -23.21
C SER A 642 -14.09 -3.76 -21.97
N ASP A 643 -14.81 -4.53 -21.19
CA ASP A 643 -15.43 -4.08 -19.95
C ASP A 643 -14.38 -3.69 -18.90
N ALA A 644 -14.39 -2.43 -18.49
CA ALA A 644 -13.50 -1.89 -17.47
C ALA A 644 -13.93 -2.25 -16.03
N ASP A 645 -15.15 -2.77 -15.84
CA ASP A 645 -15.63 -3.29 -14.55
C ASP A 645 -16.59 -4.48 -14.73
N ALA A 646 -16.00 -5.65 -14.97
CA ALA A 646 -16.69 -6.93 -15.08
C ALA A 646 -17.48 -7.38 -13.83
N VAL A 647 -17.53 -6.57 -12.76
CA VAL A 647 -18.40 -6.79 -11.60
C VAL A 647 -19.76 -6.12 -11.78
N THR A 648 -19.85 -5.03 -12.55
CA THR A 648 -21.12 -4.30 -12.73
C THR A 648 -21.84 -4.75 -14.00
N ALA A 649 -23.13 -5.10 -13.89
CA ALA A 649 -23.91 -5.60 -15.02
C ALA A 649 -24.04 -4.59 -16.17
N GLY A 650 -23.30 -4.81 -17.26
CA GLY A 650 -23.36 -4.02 -18.49
C GLY A 650 -22.12 -4.23 -19.37
N THR A 651 -21.63 -3.14 -19.94
CA THR A 651 -20.23 -2.99 -20.36
C THR A 651 -19.82 -1.59 -19.94
N GLN A 652 -18.73 -1.45 -19.20
CA GLN A 652 -18.35 -0.22 -18.56
C GLN A 652 -17.10 0.34 -19.24
N VAL A 653 -17.11 1.65 -19.53
CA VAL A 653 -15.93 2.36 -20.03
C VAL A 653 -15.56 3.51 -19.10
N ALA A 654 -14.27 3.62 -18.84
CA ALA A 654 -13.66 4.75 -18.15
C ALA A 654 -13.72 6.02 -19.00
N SER A 655 -13.92 7.17 -18.37
CA SER A 655 -13.71 8.47 -19.03
C SER A 655 -12.24 8.78 -19.35
N LEU A 656 -11.99 9.72 -20.27
CA LEU A 656 -10.70 10.37 -20.55
C LEU A 656 -10.90 11.86 -20.90
N ASN A 657 -10.15 12.77 -20.27
CA ASN A 657 -10.19 14.24 -20.37
C ASN A 657 -11.60 14.84 -20.58
N GLY A 658 -12.56 14.51 -19.71
CA GLY A 658 -13.92 15.03 -19.86
C GLY A 658 -14.82 14.21 -20.76
N ARG A 659 -14.42 13.05 -21.26
CA ARG A 659 -15.15 12.31 -22.30
C ARG A 659 -15.20 10.81 -22.05
N ILE A 660 -15.97 10.10 -22.85
CA ILE A 660 -15.91 8.64 -23.04
C ILE A 660 -15.92 8.32 -24.52
N ASP A 661 -15.27 7.22 -24.88
CA ASP A 661 -15.17 6.68 -26.22
C ASP A 661 -15.39 5.16 -26.15
N PHE A 662 -16.26 4.62 -27.00
CA PHE A 662 -16.56 3.18 -27.03
C PHE A 662 -17.03 2.68 -28.40
N LEU A 663 -16.83 1.38 -28.66
CA LEU A 663 -17.10 0.74 -29.94
C LEU A 663 -18.45 0.01 -29.95
N VAL A 664 -19.24 0.23 -31.01
CA VAL A 664 -20.51 -0.47 -31.25
C VAL A 664 -20.46 -1.21 -32.59
N LYS A 665 -20.93 -2.46 -32.62
CA LYS A 665 -21.01 -3.29 -33.84
C LYS A 665 -22.37 -3.19 -34.51
N ALA A 666 -22.42 -3.22 -35.84
CA ALA A 666 -23.67 -3.36 -36.57
C ALA A 666 -24.37 -4.70 -36.31
N GLY A 667 -25.69 -4.75 -36.53
CA GLY A 667 -26.48 -5.98 -36.44
C GLY A 667 -26.49 -6.79 -37.74
N THR A 668 -27.18 -7.93 -37.74
CA THR A 668 -27.33 -8.80 -38.92
C THR A 668 -28.25 -8.22 -39.99
N ALA A 669 -28.16 -8.69 -41.23
CA ALA A 669 -28.94 -8.18 -42.38
C ALA A 669 -30.47 -8.13 -42.20
N SER A 670 -31.04 -8.87 -41.24
CA SER A 670 -32.45 -8.78 -40.83
C SER A 670 -32.83 -7.48 -40.10
N THR A 671 -31.87 -6.71 -39.58
CA THR A 671 -32.10 -5.42 -38.91
C THR A 671 -31.87 -4.22 -39.84
N ALA A 672 -31.59 -4.47 -41.13
CA ALA A 672 -31.57 -3.44 -42.17
C ALA A 672 -32.90 -2.68 -42.27
N GLY A 673 -32.81 -1.35 -42.45
CA GLY A 673 -33.95 -0.44 -42.46
C GLY A 673 -34.50 -0.08 -41.08
N GLN A 674 -33.87 -0.56 -40.00
CA GLN A 674 -34.24 -0.25 -38.62
C GLN A 674 -33.25 0.74 -37.98
N SER A 675 -33.64 1.36 -36.88
CA SER A 675 -32.75 2.16 -36.03
C SER A 675 -32.46 1.44 -34.72
N ALA A 676 -31.35 1.83 -34.07
CA ALA A 676 -30.97 1.43 -32.73
C ALA A 676 -30.55 2.67 -31.93
N THR A 677 -30.93 2.72 -30.65
CA THR A 677 -30.43 3.74 -29.72
C THR A 677 -29.12 3.25 -29.10
N VAL A 678 -28.14 4.13 -29.03
CA VAL A 678 -26.90 3.95 -28.27
C VAL A 678 -26.95 4.86 -27.05
N THR A 679 -26.55 4.36 -25.89
CA THR A 679 -26.65 5.05 -24.60
C THR A 679 -25.36 4.95 -23.82
N ALA A 680 -25.00 6.01 -23.10
CA ALA A 680 -23.99 5.97 -22.05
C ALA A 680 -24.52 6.64 -20.79
N THR A 681 -24.45 5.95 -19.66
CA THR A 681 -25.01 6.37 -18.37
C THR A 681 -24.10 5.97 -17.23
N THR A 682 -23.78 6.87 -16.30
CA THR A 682 -23.09 6.41 -15.08
C THR A 682 -24.05 5.75 -14.11
N LEU A 683 -23.47 4.87 -13.30
CA LEU A 683 -24.15 4.09 -12.27
C LEU A 683 -24.63 4.94 -11.09
N GLN A 684 -24.15 6.19 -10.96
CA GLN A 684 -24.32 7.01 -9.75
C GLN A 684 -25.24 8.21 -9.93
N ALA A 685 -25.63 8.58 -11.16
CA ALA A 685 -26.65 9.62 -11.37
C ALA A 685 -27.45 9.40 -12.67
N SER A 686 -28.75 9.15 -12.56
CA SER A 686 -29.68 8.95 -13.69
C SER A 686 -29.89 10.19 -14.59
N ARG A 687 -29.19 11.30 -14.31
CA ARG A 687 -29.09 12.50 -15.16
C ARG A 687 -27.73 12.63 -15.86
N CYS A 688 -26.69 11.91 -15.42
CA CYS A 688 -25.41 11.80 -16.13
C CYS A 688 -25.60 10.77 -17.25
N ALA A 689 -26.22 11.23 -18.34
CA ALA A 689 -26.64 10.39 -19.46
C ALA A 689 -26.41 11.10 -20.80
N GLY A 690 -26.03 10.32 -21.81
CA GLY A 690 -25.98 10.72 -23.21
C GLY A 690 -26.58 9.62 -24.09
N THR A 691 -27.27 10.03 -25.15
CA THR A 691 -27.98 9.13 -26.08
C THR A 691 -27.82 9.58 -27.51
N ALA A 692 -27.62 8.64 -28.44
CA ALA A 692 -27.59 8.88 -29.87
C ALA A 692 -28.37 7.80 -30.63
N THR A 693 -28.74 8.07 -31.89
CA THR A 693 -29.44 7.12 -32.76
C THR A 693 -28.51 6.68 -33.89
N LEU A 694 -28.31 5.38 -34.00
CA LEU A 694 -27.64 4.70 -35.10
C LEU A 694 -28.72 4.12 -36.03
N ASN A 695 -28.65 4.40 -37.33
CA ASN A 695 -29.47 3.70 -38.31
C ASN A 695 -28.70 2.51 -38.89
N LEU A 696 -29.40 1.41 -39.12
CA LEU A 696 -28.85 0.22 -39.75
C LEU A 696 -29.39 0.14 -41.19
N VAL A 697 -28.53 0.35 -42.17
CA VAL A 697 -28.89 0.30 -43.59
C VAL A 697 -28.71 -1.11 -44.14
N THR A 698 -29.38 -1.45 -45.25
CA THR A 698 -29.09 -2.68 -46.00
C THR A 698 -27.60 -2.78 -46.29
N ALA A 699 -27.00 -3.93 -46.00
CA ALA A 699 -25.56 -4.14 -46.12
C ALA A 699 -25.07 -3.80 -47.54
N GLY A 700 -24.41 -2.64 -47.65
CA GLY A 700 -23.60 -2.28 -48.81
C GLY A 700 -22.20 -2.86 -48.66
N THR A 701 -21.39 -2.70 -49.69
CA THR A 701 -20.09 -3.37 -49.84
C THR A 701 -18.93 -2.61 -49.18
N ASN A 702 -19.22 -1.89 -48.08
CA ASN A 702 -18.23 -1.13 -47.30
C ASN A 702 -18.14 -1.72 -45.88
N GLY A 703 -16.91 -1.87 -45.37
CA GLY A 703 -16.64 -2.20 -43.97
C GLY A 703 -16.06 -1.01 -43.20
N PHE A 704 -16.26 -0.98 -41.88
CA PHE A 704 -15.83 0.10 -41.00
C PHE A 704 -15.10 -0.44 -39.76
N PHE A 705 -13.88 0.04 -39.51
CA PHE A 705 -12.98 -0.39 -38.43
C PHE A 705 -12.33 0.80 -37.70
N SER A 706 -11.94 0.60 -36.45
CA SER A 706 -11.22 1.57 -35.59
C SER A 706 -10.45 0.87 -34.46
N GLU A 707 -9.39 1.51 -33.94
CA GLU A 707 -8.39 0.92 -33.03
C GLU A 707 -7.90 1.96 -31.98
N ASP A 708 -7.49 1.49 -30.79
CA ASP A 708 -7.05 2.30 -29.63
C ASP A 708 -5.54 2.17 -29.41
N PHE A 709 -4.83 3.30 -29.42
CA PHE A 709 -3.37 3.37 -29.30
C PHE A 709 -2.86 3.92 -27.95
N THR A 710 -3.67 3.90 -26.88
CA THR A 710 -3.30 4.44 -25.56
C THR A 710 -2.22 3.64 -24.79
N ARG A 711 -1.65 2.58 -25.37
CA ARG A 711 -0.50 1.83 -24.81
C ARG A 711 0.74 1.96 -25.69
N THR A 712 1.83 2.41 -25.08
CA THR A 712 3.16 2.42 -25.71
C THR A 712 3.83 1.05 -25.56
N ALA A 713 4.13 0.40 -26.68
CA ALA A 713 4.96 -0.80 -26.71
C ALA A 713 5.77 -0.89 -28.02
N TYR A 714 7.09 -1.03 -27.88
CA TYR A 714 7.90 -1.93 -28.70
C TYR A 714 9.18 -2.30 -27.91
N GLU A 715 9.88 -3.36 -28.31
CA GLU A 715 10.37 -4.35 -27.33
C GLU A 715 11.82 -4.24 -26.81
N ASP A 716 11.97 -4.59 -25.53
CA ASP A 716 13.16 -5.16 -24.87
C ASP A 716 14.36 -4.23 -24.51
N LEU A 717 14.52 -3.92 -23.21
CA LEU A 717 15.53 -4.55 -22.34
C LEU A 717 15.59 -3.93 -20.91
N VAL A 718 15.23 -4.74 -19.91
CA VAL A 718 15.68 -4.71 -18.49
C VAL A 718 15.25 -3.53 -17.57
N THR A 719 14.58 -3.88 -16.44
CA THR A 719 14.29 -3.06 -15.22
C THR A 719 13.51 -1.73 -15.44
N THR A 720 12.24 -1.54 -15.07
CA THR A 720 11.61 -1.77 -13.74
C THR A 720 10.07 -1.79 -13.78
N SER A 721 9.44 -2.51 -14.72
CA SER A 721 8.00 -2.84 -14.64
C SER A 721 7.75 -4.29 -15.04
N MET A 722 6.83 -4.96 -14.35
CA MET A 722 6.52 -6.37 -14.60
C MET A 722 5.15 -6.51 -15.26
N TRP A 723 5.13 -6.98 -16.50
CA TRP A 723 3.94 -7.56 -17.12
C TRP A 723 3.84 -9.04 -16.74
N ASP A 724 2.65 -9.48 -16.35
CA ASP A 724 2.39 -10.89 -16.07
C ASP A 724 1.83 -11.57 -17.33
N THR A 725 2.66 -12.38 -17.99
CA THR A 725 2.31 -13.12 -19.20
C THR A 725 1.34 -14.27 -18.97
N TYR A 726 1.02 -14.61 -17.72
CA TYR A 726 -0.02 -15.58 -17.38
C TYR A 726 -1.42 -14.94 -17.27
N LEU A 727 -1.50 -13.61 -17.11
CA LEU A 727 -2.75 -12.87 -16.86
C LEU A 727 -3.09 -11.81 -17.91
N GLY A 728 -2.15 -11.41 -18.78
CA GLY A 728 -2.42 -10.49 -19.90
C GLY A 728 -2.72 -9.05 -19.51
N GLN A 729 -2.37 -8.63 -18.29
CA GLN A 729 -2.62 -7.29 -17.74
C GLN A 729 -1.38 -6.74 -17.01
N ALA A 730 -1.36 -5.41 -16.81
CA ALA A 730 -0.30 -4.70 -16.11
C ALA A 730 -0.67 -4.45 -14.63
N ASN A 731 0.29 -4.59 -13.72
CA ASN A 731 0.08 -4.45 -12.28
C ASN A 731 0.66 -3.13 -11.73
N PHE A 732 -0.13 -2.36 -10.96
CA PHE A 732 0.25 -1.04 -10.42
C PHE A 732 0.09 -0.98 -8.88
N PRO A 733 1.19 -0.85 -8.10
CA PRO A 733 1.16 -0.91 -6.63
C PRO A 733 0.77 0.42 -5.94
N LEU A 734 -0.35 1.02 -6.34
CA LEU A 734 -0.85 2.26 -5.72
C LEU A 734 -1.77 2.04 -4.50
N THR A 735 -2.33 0.84 -4.33
CA THR A 735 -3.13 0.45 -3.16
C THR A 735 -2.29 -0.02 -1.96
N SER A 736 -1.04 -0.46 -2.18
CA SER A 736 -0.15 -0.96 -1.13
C SER A 736 0.49 0.16 -0.31
N GLY A 737 0.32 0.13 1.01
CA GLY A 737 0.96 1.03 1.98
C GLY A 737 0.14 2.25 2.43
N LEU A 738 -1.17 2.26 2.15
CA LEU A 738 -2.12 3.29 2.64
C LEU A 738 -2.45 3.13 4.15
N GLY A 739 -3.34 3.98 4.68
CA GLY A 739 -3.80 3.89 6.07
C GLY A 739 -4.63 2.63 6.34
N ASN A 740 -4.56 2.08 7.56
CA ASN A 740 -5.37 0.92 7.99
C ASN A 740 -6.68 1.33 8.72
N GLY A 741 -6.72 2.55 9.28
CA GLY A 741 -7.84 3.13 10.01
C GLY A 741 -7.73 3.10 11.55
N GLU A 742 -6.61 2.65 12.13
CA GLU A 742 -6.45 2.45 13.58
C GLU A 742 -6.55 3.74 14.42
N ASP A 743 -6.19 4.90 13.85
CA ASP A 743 -6.23 6.19 14.57
C ASP A 743 -7.61 6.89 14.50
N GLY A 744 -8.62 6.21 13.94
CA GLY A 744 -9.97 6.75 13.73
C GLY A 744 -10.03 7.87 12.69
N ASP A 745 -11.19 8.51 12.54
CA ASP A 745 -11.33 9.68 11.67
C ASP A 745 -10.74 10.93 12.34
N LEU A 746 -10.13 11.83 11.56
CA LEU A 746 -9.67 13.15 12.02
C LEU A 746 -10.52 14.26 11.39
N ILE A 747 -11.17 15.10 12.20
CA ILE A 747 -12.01 16.21 11.73
C ILE A 747 -11.53 17.53 12.34
N VAL A 748 -10.70 18.27 11.59
CA VAL A 748 -10.21 19.61 11.97
C VAL A 748 -11.31 20.63 11.67
N ARG A 749 -12.24 20.83 12.61
CA ARG A 749 -13.45 21.66 12.43
C ARG A 749 -13.16 23.16 12.25
N SER A 750 -12.17 23.69 12.96
CA SER A 750 -11.75 25.09 12.92
C SER A 750 -10.42 25.26 13.68
N GLY A 751 -9.82 26.46 13.63
CA GLY A 751 -8.56 26.74 14.32
C GLY A 751 -7.37 26.01 13.68
N THR A 752 -6.43 25.54 14.52
CA THR A 752 -5.24 24.80 14.11
C THR A 752 -5.17 23.48 14.88
N PHE A 753 -4.85 22.39 14.20
CA PHE A 753 -4.51 21.09 14.79
C PHE A 753 -3.09 20.69 14.35
N ASN A 754 -2.23 20.35 15.30
CA ASN A 754 -0.83 20.02 15.12
C ASN A 754 -0.57 18.55 15.49
N ILE A 755 -0.32 17.69 14.50
CA ILE A 755 -0.21 16.24 14.68
C ILE A 755 0.91 15.79 15.64
N ASN A 756 1.88 16.67 15.94
CA ASN A 756 2.97 16.36 16.88
C ASN A 756 2.67 16.76 18.34
N THR A 757 1.61 17.53 18.62
CA THR A 757 1.31 18.06 19.96
C THR A 757 -0.12 17.84 20.42
N ASP A 758 -1.04 17.64 19.49
CA ASP A 758 -2.48 17.59 19.74
C ASP A 758 -2.96 16.14 19.58
N ILE A 759 -3.91 15.73 20.43
CA ILE A 759 -4.48 14.37 20.46
C ILE A 759 -5.77 14.37 19.64
N ASN A 760 -5.99 13.40 18.74
CA ASN A 760 -7.26 13.30 18.00
C ASN A 760 -8.44 13.06 18.98
N PRO A 761 -9.40 14.00 19.13
CA PRO A 761 -10.52 13.85 20.07
C PRO A 761 -11.53 12.77 19.65
N ALA A 762 -11.43 12.21 18.44
CA ALA A 762 -12.22 11.06 18.02
C ALA A 762 -11.58 9.71 18.39
N ASN A 763 -10.28 9.67 18.72
CA ASN A 763 -9.59 8.44 19.11
C ASN A 763 -9.59 8.28 20.63
N LEU A 764 -10.59 7.57 21.17
CA LEU A 764 -10.70 7.28 22.60
C LEU A 764 -9.67 6.26 23.12
N THR A 765 -8.78 5.73 22.27
CA THR A 765 -7.79 4.70 22.63
C THR A 765 -6.36 5.23 22.78
N ARG A 766 -6.03 6.39 22.18
CA ARG A 766 -4.72 7.03 22.31
C ARG A 766 -4.76 8.23 23.27
N ALA A 767 -3.83 8.24 24.23
CA ALA A 767 -3.63 9.33 25.18
C ALA A 767 -2.43 10.25 24.85
N PHE A 768 -1.90 10.15 23.63
CA PHE A 768 -0.72 10.86 23.13
C PHE A 768 -0.97 11.39 21.71
N PRO A 769 -0.27 12.45 21.26
CA PRO A 769 -0.42 12.98 19.91
C PRO A 769 -0.11 11.93 18.83
N ASP A 770 -0.86 11.98 17.73
CA ASP A 770 -0.91 10.87 16.77
C ASP A 770 0.42 10.67 16.01
N ALA A 771 1.21 11.74 15.85
CA ALA A 771 2.52 11.76 15.18
C ALA A 771 3.65 12.30 16.09
N VAL A 772 3.82 11.73 17.28
CA VAL A 772 5.00 12.00 18.13
C VAL A 772 6.32 11.77 17.37
N SER A 773 7.34 12.58 17.66
CA SER A 773 8.64 12.51 16.98
C SER A 773 9.84 12.82 17.88
N TYR A 774 10.93 12.09 17.64
CA TYR A 774 12.13 12.08 18.45
C TYR A 774 13.39 12.14 17.58
N SER A 775 14.45 12.81 18.07
CA SER A 775 15.76 12.72 17.44
C SER A 775 16.43 11.39 17.82
N VAL A 776 17.09 10.74 16.85
CA VAL A 776 17.87 9.53 17.07
C VAL A 776 19.21 9.89 17.72
N ALA A 777 19.58 9.15 18.77
CA ALA A 777 20.83 9.31 19.50
C ALA A 777 21.93 8.34 19.03
N ALA A 778 21.56 7.11 18.67
CA ALA A 778 22.45 6.07 18.12
C ALA A 778 21.63 4.96 17.44
N PHE A 779 22.27 4.21 16.53
CA PHE A 779 21.73 2.96 15.98
C PHE A 779 22.14 1.76 16.86
N VAL A 780 21.31 0.72 16.92
CA VAL A 780 21.53 -0.46 17.76
C VAL A 780 21.35 -1.73 16.94
N GLY A 781 22.47 -2.28 16.45
CA GLY A 781 22.47 -3.37 15.50
C GLY A 781 21.94 -2.92 14.13
N THR A 782 21.35 -3.85 13.38
CA THR A 782 20.81 -3.60 12.02
C THR A 782 19.33 -3.20 12.00
N SER A 783 18.60 -3.26 13.12
CA SER A 783 17.14 -3.10 13.14
C SER A 783 16.61 -2.26 14.31
N GLY A 784 17.38 -1.29 14.81
CA GLY A 784 16.88 -0.43 15.89
C GLY A 784 17.69 0.83 16.14
N VAL A 785 17.11 1.72 16.95
CA VAL A 785 17.66 3.03 17.33
C VAL A 785 17.40 3.30 18.81
N THR A 786 18.30 4.04 19.46
CA THR A 786 17.97 4.77 20.70
C THR A 786 17.62 6.21 20.39
N VAL A 787 16.67 6.80 21.12
CA VAL A 787 16.19 8.16 20.90
C VAL A 787 16.48 9.11 22.07
N THR A 788 16.43 10.42 21.81
CA THR A 788 16.57 11.45 22.85
C THR A 788 15.30 11.56 23.69
N GLY A 789 15.33 11.09 24.94
CA GLY A 789 14.17 11.06 25.85
C GLY A 789 13.42 9.73 25.81
N ILE A 790 12.29 9.63 26.50
CA ILE A 790 11.50 8.39 26.57
C ILE A 790 10.49 8.36 25.40
N PRO A 791 10.43 7.28 24.57
CA PRO A 791 9.61 7.18 23.36
C PRO A 791 8.10 6.95 23.63
N VAL A 792 7.50 7.72 24.55
CA VAL A 792 6.06 7.62 24.87
C VAL A 792 5.17 7.97 23.66
N GLY A 793 4.05 7.25 23.51
CA GLY A 793 3.17 7.39 22.33
C GLY A 793 3.61 6.60 21.10
N ILE A 794 4.77 5.92 21.13
CA ILE A 794 5.15 4.89 20.16
C ILE A 794 5.01 3.51 20.85
N VAL A 795 4.34 2.56 20.18
CA VAL A 795 4.06 1.20 20.68
C VAL A 795 4.38 0.13 19.62
N PRO A 796 4.52 -1.16 19.99
CA PRO A 796 4.62 -2.26 19.03
C PRO A 796 3.42 -2.27 18.07
N GLY A 797 3.69 -2.46 16.78
CA GLY A 797 2.70 -2.38 15.70
C GLY A 797 2.67 -1.04 14.97
N ASP A 798 3.07 0.07 15.61
CA ASP A 798 3.10 1.40 14.98
C ASP A 798 4.00 1.43 13.74
N GLU A 799 3.59 2.16 12.70
CA GLU A 799 4.47 2.52 11.59
C GLU A 799 5.22 3.84 11.90
N VAL A 800 6.51 3.88 11.58
CA VAL A 800 7.36 5.05 11.79
C VAL A 800 8.19 5.40 10.55
N LEU A 801 8.35 6.69 10.30
CA LEU A 801 9.33 7.21 9.33
C LEU A 801 10.67 7.40 10.06
N LEU A 802 11.76 6.86 9.50
CA LEU A 802 13.13 7.17 9.89
C LEU A 802 13.79 8.00 8.78
N ILE A 803 14.16 9.25 9.06
CA ILE A 803 14.65 10.23 8.07
C ILE A 803 15.83 11.07 8.61
N ASN A 804 16.85 11.32 7.78
CA ASN A 804 17.88 12.33 8.09
C ASN A 804 17.46 13.71 7.58
N LEU A 805 17.13 14.63 8.49
CA LEU A 805 16.61 15.96 8.16
C LEU A 805 17.68 17.05 7.98
N GLN A 806 18.93 16.83 8.39
CA GLN A 806 20.02 17.80 8.21
C GLN A 806 21.38 17.16 8.48
N GLY A 807 22.39 17.51 7.69
CA GLY A 807 23.77 17.07 7.84
C GLY A 807 24.68 18.08 8.54
N GLY A 808 25.86 17.61 8.97
CA GLY A 808 26.91 18.49 9.50
C GLY A 808 27.64 19.27 8.40
N GLY A 809 28.12 20.47 8.72
CA GLY A 809 28.84 21.39 7.81
C GLY A 809 30.23 20.92 7.33
N GLY A 810 30.50 19.61 7.35
CA GLY A 810 31.65 18.96 6.74
C GLY A 810 31.31 18.21 5.43
N PHE A 811 30.02 18.07 5.07
CA PHE A 811 29.64 17.68 3.71
C PHE A 811 30.21 18.71 2.71
N PRO A 812 30.60 18.29 1.48
CA PRO A 812 31.53 19.02 0.65
C PRO A 812 31.03 20.44 0.34
N VAL A 813 31.63 21.43 1.02
CA VAL A 813 31.46 22.85 0.70
C VAL A 813 31.89 23.05 -0.74
N ALA A 814 30.90 23.30 -1.62
CA ALA A 814 31.14 23.55 -3.01
C ALA A 814 32.06 24.78 -3.13
N ASN A 815 33.28 24.55 -3.62
CA ASN A 815 34.18 25.63 -4.02
C ASN A 815 33.39 26.53 -4.98
N ALA A 816 33.38 27.84 -4.75
CA ALA A 816 32.48 28.80 -5.40
C ALA A 816 32.53 28.81 -6.94
N ASN A 817 33.52 28.14 -7.53
CA ASN A 817 33.73 27.98 -8.97
C ASN A 817 33.10 26.69 -9.55
N ASN A 818 32.80 25.67 -8.73
CA ASN A 818 32.19 24.40 -9.12
C ASN A 818 30.85 24.21 -8.37
N ALA A 819 29.75 24.68 -8.95
CA ALA A 819 28.41 24.54 -8.39
C ALA A 819 27.88 23.09 -8.52
N GLY A 820 28.21 22.24 -7.53
CA GLY A 820 27.76 20.86 -7.46
C GLY A 820 26.28 20.74 -7.09
N VAL A 821 25.41 20.63 -8.11
CA VAL A 821 24.01 20.23 -7.94
C VAL A 821 23.94 18.82 -7.34
N GLY A 822 23.07 18.61 -6.35
CA GLY A 822 22.61 17.27 -5.95
C GLY A 822 23.44 16.49 -4.91
N VAL A 823 24.62 16.96 -4.47
CA VAL A 823 25.42 16.25 -3.44
C VAL A 823 24.93 16.57 -2.02
N THR A 824 23.78 16.03 -1.64
CA THR A 824 23.19 16.18 -0.29
C THR A 824 23.79 15.22 0.75
N GLY A 825 24.64 14.28 0.32
CA GLY A 825 25.11 13.18 1.16
C GLY A 825 23.93 12.32 1.61
N ASN A 826 24.01 11.80 2.84
CA ASN A 826 22.96 10.96 3.43
C ASN A 826 21.75 11.77 3.98
N VAL A 827 21.59 13.04 3.58
CA VAL A 827 20.49 13.93 4.01
C VAL A 827 19.32 13.80 3.06
N GLY A 828 18.09 13.74 3.60
CA GLY A 828 16.86 13.47 2.87
C GLY A 828 16.55 11.98 2.70
N HIS A 829 17.54 11.10 2.91
CA HIS A 829 17.33 9.66 3.00
C HIS A 829 16.30 9.31 4.08
N TYR A 830 15.28 8.57 3.66
CA TYR A 830 14.23 8.02 4.52
C TYR A 830 13.95 6.53 4.23
N GLU A 831 13.43 5.84 5.24
CA GLU A 831 12.85 4.50 5.22
C GLU A 831 11.62 4.49 6.14
N ILE A 832 10.71 3.52 5.96
CA ILE A 832 9.48 3.35 6.75
C ILE A 832 9.51 1.96 7.39
N PHE A 833 9.22 1.88 8.70
CA PHE A 833 9.31 0.64 9.46
C PHE A 833 8.09 0.41 10.35
N THR A 834 7.68 -0.86 10.50
CA THR A 834 6.82 -1.29 11.60
C THR A 834 7.66 -1.50 12.87
N VAL A 835 7.21 -0.97 14.01
CA VAL A 835 7.85 -1.15 15.31
C VAL A 835 7.56 -2.54 15.86
N GLN A 836 8.63 -3.31 16.11
CA GLN A 836 8.55 -4.63 16.75
C GLN A 836 8.47 -4.54 18.27
N SER A 837 9.26 -3.64 18.88
CA SER A 837 9.29 -3.47 20.35
C SER A 837 9.84 -2.10 20.75
N VAL A 838 9.37 -1.59 21.90
CA VAL A 838 9.87 -0.36 22.52
C VAL A 838 10.34 -0.66 23.95
N ASP A 839 11.56 -0.26 24.27
CA ASP A 839 12.14 -0.30 25.62
C ASP A 839 12.23 1.13 26.17
N PHE A 840 11.38 1.43 27.16
CA PHE A 840 11.30 2.74 27.80
C PHE A 840 12.41 2.98 28.84
N GLN A 841 13.16 1.97 29.26
CA GLN A 841 14.31 2.11 30.18
C GLN A 841 15.59 2.46 29.43
N THR A 842 15.82 1.86 28.26
CA THR A 842 16.99 2.18 27.40
C THR A 842 16.66 3.17 26.28
N SER A 843 15.45 3.74 26.24
CA SER A 843 14.95 4.60 25.16
C SER A 843 15.13 4.00 23.75
N ARG A 844 14.98 2.69 23.62
CA ARG A 844 15.24 1.95 22.37
C ARG A 844 13.94 1.61 21.64
N ILE A 845 13.93 1.83 20.34
CA ILE A 845 12.91 1.34 19.41
C ILE A 845 13.59 0.28 18.53
N THR A 846 12.94 -0.87 18.34
CA THR A 846 13.39 -1.94 17.45
C THR A 846 12.32 -2.19 16.39
N PHE A 847 12.75 -2.33 15.14
CA PHE A 847 11.93 -2.45 13.94
C PHE A 847 11.80 -3.92 13.52
N ALA A 848 10.70 -4.25 12.82
CA ALA A 848 10.46 -5.60 12.30
C ALA A 848 11.38 -5.98 11.12
N SER A 849 11.93 -4.97 10.43
CA SER A 849 12.83 -5.13 9.27
C SER A 849 14.21 -4.52 9.56
N PRO A 850 15.28 -4.99 8.90
CA PRO A 850 16.58 -4.33 8.97
C PRO A 850 16.57 -2.99 8.21
N ILE A 851 17.41 -2.07 8.68
CA ILE A 851 17.64 -0.73 8.13
C ILE A 851 18.60 -0.88 6.95
N ALA A 852 18.19 -0.47 5.75
CA ALA A 852 18.97 -0.65 4.52
C ALA A 852 19.74 0.62 4.10
N LYS A 853 19.28 1.82 4.49
CA LYS A 853 19.95 3.08 4.16
C LYS A 853 20.99 3.50 5.21
N ILE A 854 21.92 4.33 4.75
CA ILE A 854 22.90 5.00 5.58
C ILE A 854 22.37 6.40 5.90
N TYR A 855 22.46 6.80 7.16
CA TYR A 855 22.01 8.08 7.71
C TYR A 855 23.15 8.84 8.41
N GLY A 856 24.28 8.17 8.70
CA GLY A 856 25.44 8.75 9.37
C GLY A 856 26.21 9.77 8.52
N ALA A 857 27.27 10.33 9.09
CA ALA A 857 28.23 11.20 8.39
C ALA A 857 29.23 10.41 7.51
N SER A 858 29.24 9.09 7.64
CA SER A 858 30.16 8.12 7.05
C SER A 858 29.45 7.23 6.01
N THR A 859 30.13 6.21 5.51
CA THR A 859 29.55 5.09 4.74
C THR A 859 28.79 4.08 5.62
N ASP A 860 28.41 4.46 6.84
CA ASP A 860 27.72 3.59 7.81
C ASP A 860 26.90 4.41 8.83
N ASN A 861 26.16 3.71 9.68
CA ASN A 861 25.33 4.29 10.74
C ASN A 861 26.05 4.42 12.09
N THR A 862 27.40 4.35 12.13
CA THR A 862 28.17 4.42 13.38
C THR A 862 28.41 5.85 13.85
N THR A 863 28.67 6.78 12.90
CA THR A 863 29.12 8.14 13.20
C THR A 863 28.03 9.15 12.86
N LEU A 864 27.23 9.55 13.87
CA LEU A 864 26.10 10.47 13.69
C LEU A 864 26.48 11.96 13.87
N THR A 865 27.77 12.28 13.96
CA THR A 865 28.25 13.65 14.23
C THR A 865 27.71 14.65 13.22
N GLY A 866 26.94 15.63 13.73
CA GLY A 866 26.30 16.67 12.93
C GLY A 866 25.01 16.28 12.20
N GLN A 867 24.65 14.99 12.16
CA GLN A 867 23.41 14.53 11.53
C GLN A 867 22.20 14.79 12.42
N LYS A 868 21.04 15.07 11.82
CA LYS A 868 19.77 15.34 12.50
C LYS A 868 18.71 14.32 12.07
N ILE A 869 18.92 13.10 12.53
CA ILE A 869 18.07 11.96 12.20
C ILE A 869 16.87 11.96 13.14
N VAL A 870 15.67 11.78 12.59
CA VAL A 870 14.39 11.79 13.30
C VAL A 870 13.64 10.51 13.03
N VAL A 871 13.01 9.99 14.09
CA VAL A 871 11.93 9.01 14.00
C VAL A 871 10.60 9.70 14.35
N GLN A 872 9.59 9.56 13.49
CA GLN A 872 8.23 10.10 13.68
C GLN A 872 7.21 8.98 13.48
N ARG A 873 6.22 8.85 14.38
CA ARG A 873 5.06 7.95 14.13
C ARG A 873 4.25 8.48 12.95
N ILE A 874 3.91 7.57 12.04
CA ILE A 874 2.98 7.84 10.94
C ILE A 874 1.59 7.46 11.44
N PRO A 875 0.61 8.38 11.52
CA PRO A 875 -0.75 8.05 11.90
C PRO A 875 -1.53 7.48 10.71
N HIS A 876 -2.35 6.47 10.97
CA HIS A 876 -3.17 5.76 9.98
C HIS A 876 -4.66 6.02 10.26
N TYR A 877 -5.14 7.21 9.87
CA TYR A 877 -6.53 7.60 10.04
C TYR A 877 -7.50 6.78 9.19
N GLY A 878 -8.77 6.75 9.58
CA GLY A 878 -9.88 6.31 8.74
C GLY A 878 -10.04 7.28 7.56
N ASN A 879 -10.69 8.40 7.81
CA ASN A 879 -10.83 9.55 6.93
C ASN A 879 -10.26 10.82 7.57
N VAL A 880 -9.89 11.81 6.78
CA VAL A 880 -9.36 13.09 7.26
C VAL A 880 -10.14 14.23 6.60
N THR A 881 -10.83 15.05 7.41
CA THR A 881 -11.61 16.20 6.95
C THR A 881 -11.07 17.50 7.55
N VAL A 882 -10.67 18.44 6.71
CA VAL A 882 -9.99 19.67 7.12
C VAL A 882 -10.79 20.91 6.73
N ASN A 883 -11.30 21.61 7.76
CA ASN A 883 -11.97 22.91 7.67
C ASN A 883 -11.18 24.04 8.39
N GLY A 884 -10.24 23.68 9.27
CA GLY A 884 -9.23 24.58 9.83
C GLY A 884 -7.83 24.36 9.23
N THR A 885 -6.77 24.68 9.96
CA THR A 885 -5.39 24.36 9.56
C THR A 885 -4.94 23.04 10.19
N LEU A 886 -4.57 22.06 9.36
CA LEU A 886 -3.84 20.86 9.79
C LEU A 886 -2.34 21.07 9.50
N THR A 887 -1.48 20.86 10.50
CA THR A 887 -0.05 21.22 10.44
C THR A 887 0.81 20.30 11.31
N ALA A 888 2.12 20.54 11.32
CA ALA A 888 3.10 19.93 12.22
C ALA A 888 3.99 21.01 12.89
N ASN A 889 4.86 20.58 13.80
CA ASN A 889 5.87 21.43 14.42
C ASN A 889 6.82 22.01 13.37
N ALA A 890 7.23 23.27 13.55
CA ALA A 890 8.30 23.86 12.76
C ALA A 890 9.67 23.27 13.16
N TRP A 891 10.65 23.35 12.27
CA TRP A 891 12.04 22.97 12.54
C TRP A 891 12.60 23.70 13.76
N ASP A 892 13.11 22.95 14.73
CA ASP A 892 13.72 23.46 15.97
C ASP A 892 15.27 23.49 15.93
N GLY A 893 15.88 22.93 14.88
CA GLY A 893 17.34 22.74 14.77
C GLY A 893 17.82 21.33 15.10
N SER A 894 16.91 20.42 15.46
CA SER A 894 17.18 18.99 15.66
C SER A 894 16.03 18.05 15.25
N LYS A 895 14.79 18.56 15.17
CA LYS A 895 13.60 17.87 14.63
C LYS A 895 12.51 18.89 14.24
N GLY A 896 11.36 18.38 13.80
CA GLY A 896 10.25 19.19 13.28
C GLY A 896 10.42 19.47 11.79
N GLY A 897 9.56 20.33 11.23
CA GLY A 897 9.51 20.63 9.79
C GLY A 897 9.01 19.46 8.92
N LEU A 898 8.47 18.42 9.56
CA LEU A 898 8.02 17.17 8.93
C LEU A 898 6.56 16.86 9.32
N PHE A 899 5.71 16.74 8.31
CA PHE A 899 4.34 16.26 8.38
C PHE A 899 4.21 15.03 7.48
N PHE A 900 3.84 13.88 8.04
CA PHE A 900 3.44 12.70 7.28
C PHE A 900 2.18 12.10 7.91
N ILE A 901 1.14 11.87 7.11
CA ILE A 901 -0.07 11.14 7.51
C ILE A 901 -0.45 10.08 6.47
N LYS A 902 -1.12 9.02 6.92
CA LYS A 902 -1.80 8.04 6.08
C LYS A 902 -3.29 8.00 6.40
N ALA A 903 -4.12 7.78 5.39
CA ALA A 903 -5.56 7.56 5.51
C ALA A 903 -5.98 6.29 4.76
N LYS A 904 -6.99 5.59 5.30
CA LYS A 904 -7.62 4.43 4.65
C LYS A 904 -8.63 4.89 3.59
N GLY A 905 -9.50 5.80 4.00
CA GLY A 905 -10.51 6.46 3.18
C GLY A 905 -9.99 7.77 2.60
N ALA A 906 -10.87 8.77 2.54
CA ALA A 906 -10.59 10.03 1.88
C ALA A 906 -9.85 11.04 2.78
N LEU A 907 -8.97 11.83 2.17
CA LEU A 907 -8.42 13.07 2.70
C LEU A 907 -9.08 14.25 1.96
N VAL A 908 -9.89 15.02 2.66
CA VAL A 908 -10.66 16.14 2.10
C VAL A 908 -10.26 17.45 2.78
N VAL A 909 -9.77 18.40 1.97
CA VAL A 909 -9.47 19.77 2.38
C VAL A 909 -10.57 20.67 1.81
N ASN A 910 -11.50 21.11 2.66
CA ASN A 910 -12.61 21.98 2.25
C ASN A 910 -12.15 23.42 2.07
N SER A 911 -12.92 24.26 1.38
CA SER A 911 -12.53 25.63 0.96
C SER A 911 -11.99 26.55 2.07
N GLY A 912 -12.48 26.42 3.31
CA GLY A 912 -11.97 27.16 4.48
C GLY A 912 -10.73 26.54 5.15
N GLY A 913 -10.40 25.30 4.82
CA GLY A 913 -9.31 24.54 5.42
C GLY A 913 -7.99 24.59 4.66
N GLN A 914 -6.91 24.17 5.33
CA GLN A 914 -5.62 23.96 4.69
C GLN A 914 -4.77 22.88 5.37
N LEU A 915 -3.99 22.15 4.57
CA LEU A 915 -2.77 21.48 5.04
C LEU A 915 -1.63 22.49 4.91
N SER A 916 -0.92 22.79 5.99
CA SER A 916 0.11 23.84 5.98
C SER A 916 1.42 23.43 6.64
N MET A 917 2.46 23.39 5.83
CA MET A 917 3.87 23.36 6.22
C MET A 917 4.64 24.59 5.73
N SER A 918 3.95 25.65 5.28
CA SER A 918 4.57 26.94 5.02
C SER A 918 5.27 27.47 6.27
N SER A 919 6.45 28.06 6.08
CA SER A 919 7.24 28.66 7.18
C SER A 919 7.64 27.63 8.27
N LYS A 920 7.70 26.33 7.96
CA LYS A 920 8.07 25.25 8.92
C LYS A 920 9.47 24.65 8.71
N GLY A 921 10.14 24.95 7.60
CA GLY A 921 11.45 24.43 7.24
C GLY A 921 12.64 25.12 7.92
N TYR A 922 13.82 25.04 7.30
CA TYR A 922 15.07 25.63 7.81
C TYR A 922 14.94 27.14 8.07
N ARG A 923 15.70 27.65 9.05
CA ARG A 923 15.54 29.00 9.61
C ARG A 923 16.62 29.97 9.15
N MET A 924 16.24 31.25 9.06
CA MET A 924 17.22 32.33 9.03
C MET A 924 18.00 32.38 10.35
N ASN A 925 19.29 32.73 10.29
CA ASN A 925 20.12 32.90 11.48
C ASN A 925 19.80 34.24 12.18
N ASN A 926 19.65 34.23 13.51
CA ASN A 926 19.34 35.42 14.31
C ASN A 926 20.50 36.41 14.48
N GLY A 927 21.73 36.07 14.06
CA GLY A 927 22.87 36.99 14.09
C GLY A 927 22.88 38.02 12.95
N ASN A 928 23.43 39.21 13.21
CA ASN A 928 23.78 40.16 12.15
C ASN A 928 24.68 39.47 11.10
N TRP A 929 24.41 39.72 9.83
CA TRP A 929 25.17 39.18 8.69
C TRP A 929 25.16 37.63 8.62
N GLY A 930 24.10 36.98 9.13
CA GLY A 930 23.97 35.52 9.13
C GLY A 930 23.43 34.95 7.80
N THR A 931 24.15 33.99 7.21
CA THR A 931 23.65 33.20 6.07
C THR A 931 22.58 32.18 6.51
N GLY A 932 21.73 31.73 5.57
CA GLY A 932 20.58 30.87 5.88
C GLY A 932 20.95 29.43 6.27
N GLU A 933 20.13 28.79 7.12
CA GLU A 933 20.21 27.35 7.41
C GLU A 933 19.75 26.52 6.19
N SER A 934 20.35 25.34 5.99
CA SER A 934 20.05 24.42 4.88
C SER A 934 20.32 22.96 5.26
N TYR A 935 20.25 22.04 4.29
CA TYR A 935 20.60 20.63 4.44
C TYR A 935 22.02 20.38 4.95
N SER A 936 22.98 21.31 4.73
CA SER A 936 24.36 21.18 5.22
C SER A 936 24.59 21.76 6.62
N GLY A 937 23.51 22.09 7.35
CA GLY A 937 23.59 22.54 8.73
C GLY A 937 23.41 24.05 8.94
N PRO A 938 23.60 24.52 10.18
CA PRO A 938 23.80 25.94 10.46
C PRO A 938 25.07 26.45 9.76
N PRO A 939 25.15 27.75 9.44
CA PRO A 939 26.21 28.27 8.57
C PRO A 939 27.61 28.20 9.20
N VAL A 940 28.57 27.73 8.41
CA VAL A 940 30.00 27.81 8.74
C VAL A 940 30.45 29.25 8.55
N GLY A 941 30.90 29.91 9.63
CA GLY A 941 31.19 31.35 9.61
C GLY A 941 32.31 31.74 8.66
N GLY A 942 32.02 32.63 7.70
CA GLY A 942 32.99 33.15 6.73
C GLY A 942 32.70 34.61 6.36
N THR A 943 33.75 35.40 6.16
CA THR A 943 33.70 36.86 5.91
C THR A 943 33.54 37.19 4.42
N THR A 944 32.74 36.42 3.69
CA THR A 944 32.62 36.46 2.23
C THR A 944 31.22 36.06 1.76
N CYS A 945 30.83 36.58 0.60
CA CYS A 945 29.45 36.63 0.08
C CYS A 945 28.85 35.27 -0.40
N TYR A 946 29.22 34.17 0.25
CA TYR A 946 28.87 32.81 -0.14
C TYR A 946 27.54 32.34 0.45
N ASN A 947 26.87 31.46 -0.30
CA ASN A 947 25.70 30.71 0.14
C ASN A 947 26.11 29.49 0.99
N ASN A 948 25.31 29.17 2.01
CA ASN A 948 25.48 27.98 2.85
C ASN A 948 24.88 26.75 2.13
N ASN A 949 25.50 26.37 1.01
CA ASN A 949 24.95 25.46 0.00
C ASN A 949 23.53 25.88 -0.43
N GLY A 950 22.49 25.24 0.10
CA GLY A 950 21.09 25.66 -0.13
C GLY A 950 20.70 26.99 0.54
N GLY A 951 21.39 27.41 1.60
CA GLY A 951 21.06 28.62 2.37
C GLY A 951 21.55 29.91 1.72
N GLY A 952 20.72 30.96 1.72
CA GLY A 952 21.04 32.24 1.08
C GLY A 952 22.27 32.95 1.65
N GLY A 953 23.12 33.48 0.77
CA GLY A 953 24.34 34.21 1.13
C GLY A 953 24.11 35.67 1.52
N VAL A 954 25.03 36.24 2.31
CA VAL A 954 25.08 37.67 2.69
C VAL A 954 26.54 38.09 2.90
N GLY A 955 26.85 39.38 2.80
CA GLY A 955 28.19 39.92 3.06
C GLY A 955 28.48 40.20 4.54
N SER A 956 29.74 40.53 4.83
CA SER A 956 30.18 41.15 6.09
C SER A 956 30.60 42.61 5.87
N ASP A 957 30.69 43.39 6.93
CA ASP A 957 31.24 44.75 6.91
C ASP A 957 32.58 44.82 6.17
N GLY A 958 32.72 45.81 5.28
CA GLY A 958 33.88 45.99 4.39
C GLY A 958 33.82 45.24 3.06
N GLY A 959 32.87 44.32 2.86
CA GLY A 959 32.56 43.73 1.56
C GLY A 959 31.47 44.50 0.81
N ASN A 960 31.50 44.53 -0.53
CA ASN A 960 30.46 45.17 -1.37
C ASN A 960 29.07 44.49 -1.32
N CYS A 961 28.80 43.63 -0.34
CA CYS A 961 27.69 42.67 -0.33
C CYS A 961 26.58 43.06 0.66
N TYR A 962 25.99 44.23 0.41
CA TYR A 962 25.08 44.93 1.33
C TYR A 962 23.67 44.35 1.50
N TYR A 963 23.35 43.17 0.95
CA TYR A 963 22.00 42.58 1.03
C TYR A 963 22.06 41.04 1.14
N GLY A 964 20.99 40.43 1.65
CA GLY A 964 20.80 38.99 1.73
C GLY A 964 20.22 38.40 0.44
N SER A 965 20.72 37.22 0.07
CA SER A 965 20.25 36.44 -1.10
C SER A 965 19.23 35.39 -0.67
N GLY A 966 18.42 34.92 -1.63
CA GLY A 966 17.37 33.95 -1.35
C GLY A 966 17.88 32.54 -1.09
N GLY A 967 17.11 31.76 -0.32
CA GLY A 967 17.33 30.33 -0.13
C GLY A 967 16.98 29.52 -1.39
N GLY A 968 17.70 28.43 -1.62
CA GLY A 968 17.44 27.43 -2.66
C GLY A 968 16.83 26.15 -2.09
N TYR A 969 16.04 25.47 -2.91
CA TYR A 969 15.60 24.07 -2.82
C TYR A 969 14.77 23.82 -4.09
N GLY A 970 14.92 22.68 -4.76
CA GLY A 970 14.31 22.42 -6.07
C GLY A 970 14.97 23.25 -7.19
N GLU A 971 14.80 24.57 -7.13
CA GLU A 971 15.48 25.58 -7.93
C GLU A 971 16.56 26.33 -7.10
N ARG A 972 17.29 27.25 -7.77
CA ARG A 972 18.27 28.13 -7.14
C ARG A 972 17.59 29.40 -6.64
N GLY A 973 17.83 29.79 -5.39
CA GLY A 973 17.40 31.10 -4.87
C GLY A 973 18.09 32.25 -5.62
N THR A 974 17.44 33.40 -5.75
CA THR A 974 18.05 34.53 -6.49
C THR A 974 19.11 35.24 -5.64
N ALA A 975 20.07 35.86 -6.31
CA ALA A 975 20.89 36.90 -5.68
C ALA A 975 20.01 38.11 -5.29
N CYS A 976 20.58 39.00 -4.47
CA CYS A 976 20.07 40.36 -4.31
C CYS A 976 20.24 41.19 -5.61
N VAL A 977 19.85 42.47 -5.58
CA VAL A 977 19.94 43.41 -6.72
C VAL A 977 21.29 43.36 -7.46
N ALA A 978 21.21 43.37 -8.79
CA ALA A 978 22.32 43.10 -9.70
C ALA A 978 23.52 44.06 -9.58
N GLY A 979 24.73 43.52 -9.69
CA GLY A 979 26.01 44.25 -9.61
C GLY A 979 26.93 43.83 -8.46
N ILE A 980 26.46 42.95 -7.57
CA ILE A 980 27.14 42.54 -6.33
C ILE A 980 27.44 41.04 -6.36
N ARG A 981 28.58 40.61 -5.79
CA ARG A 981 29.09 39.21 -5.79
C ARG A 981 28.36 38.26 -4.82
N ASN A 982 27.06 38.47 -4.61
CA ASN A 982 26.24 37.71 -3.68
C ASN A 982 25.63 36.49 -4.36
N ASN A 983 25.74 35.31 -3.75
CA ASN A 983 25.11 34.09 -4.26
C ASN A 983 23.81 33.75 -3.51
N GLY A 984 22.73 33.56 -4.26
CA GLY A 984 21.55 32.82 -3.80
C GLY A 984 21.83 31.32 -3.71
N GLY A 985 21.11 30.65 -2.81
CA GLY A 985 21.33 29.24 -2.45
C GLY A 985 21.13 28.27 -3.59
N PHE A 986 21.96 27.21 -3.65
CA PHE A 986 21.93 26.21 -4.71
C PHE A 986 20.64 25.37 -4.72
N SER A 987 20.29 24.84 -5.89
CA SER A 987 19.29 23.79 -6.05
C SER A 987 19.80 22.44 -5.52
N TYR A 988 18.89 21.68 -4.93
CA TYR A 988 19.09 20.31 -4.46
C TYR A 988 17.72 19.61 -4.34
N GLY A 989 17.73 18.28 -4.24
CA GLY A 989 16.54 17.44 -4.33
C GLY A 989 16.05 17.27 -5.78
N ASP A 990 15.68 16.05 -6.11
CA ASP A 990 15.11 15.68 -7.41
C ASP A 990 13.61 16.06 -7.51
N ALA A 991 13.01 15.89 -8.69
CA ALA A 991 11.58 16.14 -8.89
C ALA A 991 10.70 14.97 -8.41
N ASN A 992 11.23 13.75 -8.41
CA ASN A 992 10.53 12.54 -7.99
C ASN A 992 10.51 12.38 -6.46
N LEU A 993 11.12 13.28 -5.68
CA LEU A 993 11.23 13.19 -4.22
C LEU A 993 11.72 11.80 -3.76
N THR A 994 12.78 11.29 -4.40
CA THR A 994 13.44 10.03 -3.96
C THR A 994 14.05 10.19 -2.57
N ASP A 995 14.47 11.42 -2.25
CA ASP A 995 14.84 11.90 -0.91
C ASP A 995 14.05 13.19 -0.58
N TRP A 996 13.73 13.40 0.70
CA TRP A 996 12.77 14.44 1.14
C TRP A 996 13.46 15.59 1.89
N PHE A 997 13.14 16.84 1.52
CA PHE A 997 13.85 18.03 2.04
C PHE A 997 12.91 19.18 2.41
N MET A 998 13.34 19.95 3.41
CA MET A 998 12.77 21.26 3.74
C MET A 998 13.39 22.35 2.87
N GLY A 999 12.67 23.45 2.66
CA GLY A 999 13.18 24.64 1.98
C GLY A 999 14.24 25.37 2.82
N SER A 1000 15.32 25.82 2.19
CA SER A 1000 16.39 26.58 2.86
C SER A 1000 15.96 28.02 3.15
N ALA A 1001 16.56 28.61 4.19
CA ALA A 1001 16.35 30.01 4.52
C ALA A 1001 17.17 30.97 3.63
N GLY A 1002 16.71 32.22 3.52
CA GLY A 1002 17.49 33.32 2.97
C GLY A 1002 18.54 33.88 3.95
N GLY A 1003 19.40 34.78 3.46
CA GLY A 1003 20.42 35.48 4.27
C GLY A 1003 19.88 36.71 5.01
N ASN A 1004 20.33 36.93 6.26
CA ASN A 1004 19.92 38.02 7.15
C ASN A 1004 20.82 39.26 7.00
N TRP A 1005 20.22 40.42 6.73
CA TRP A 1005 20.88 41.73 6.75
C TRP A 1005 20.37 42.60 7.89
N GLY A 1006 21.30 43.26 8.60
CA GLY A 1006 20.98 44.36 9.53
C GLY A 1006 20.33 44.00 10.87
N GLY A 1007 19.99 42.73 11.13
CA GLY A 1007 19.50 42.28 12.45
C GLY A 1007 18.01 42.51 12.73
N GLU A 1008 17.33 43.34 11.94
CA GLU A 1008 15.89 43.66 12.11
C GLU A 1008 14.94 42.67 11.41
N ALA A 1009 15.45 41.60 10.78
CA ALA A 1009 14.69 40.65 9.97
C ALA A 1009 14.71 39.19 10.49
N ALA A 1010 15.06 38.96 11.76
CA ALA A 1010 15.12 37.62 12.34
C ALA A 1010 13.74 36.93 12.41
N GLY A 1011 13.48 35.96 11.52
CA GLY A 1011 12.28 35.13 11.61
C GLY A 1011 11.96 34.23 10.42
N PHE A 1012 12.37 34.60 9.20
CA PHE A 1012 11.98 33.87 7.98
C PHE A 1012 12.47 32.41 7.95
N ARG A 1013 11.59 31.52 7.48
CA ARG A 1013 11.78 30.07 7.36
C ARG A 1013 11.37 29.57 5.98
N GLY A 1014 11.97 28.48 5.52
CA GLY A 1014 11.50 27.79 4.32
C GLY A 1014 10.22 27.00 4.53
N GLY A 1015 9.69 26.37 3.48
CA GLY A 1015 8.63 25.37 3.58
C GLY A 1015 9.13 24.07 4.24
N GLY A 1016 8.27 23.36 4.96
CA GLY A 1016 8.56 22.03 5.50
C GLY A 1016 8.40 20.89 4.50
N ILE A 1017 8.45 19.66 4.99
CA ILE A 1017 8.07 18.44 4.28
C ILE A 1017 6.61 18.14 4.62
N LEU A 1018 5.76 17.97 3.60
CA LEU A 1018 4.34 17.63 3.71
C LEU A 1018 4.04 16.40 2.86
N VAL A 1019 3.83 15.25 3.52
CA VAL A 1019 3.48 13.99 2.87
C VAL A 1019 2.08 13.54 3.31
N ALA A 1020 1.23 13.16 2.38
CA ALA A 1020 -0.10 12.65 2.68
C ALA A 1020 -0.52 11.55 1.70
N TRP A 1021 -0.77 10.35 2.21
CA TRP A 1021 -1.22 9.21 1.41
C TRP A 1021 -2.65 8.79 1.82
N ALA A 1022 -3.55 8.60 0.87
CA ALA A 1022 -4.97 8.25 1.12
C ALA A 1022 -5.51 7.35 0.00
N SER A 1023 -6.73 6.79 0.10
CA SER A 1023 -7.34 6.15 -1.08
C SER A 1023 -7.84 7.20 -2.09
N ALA A 1024 -8.36 8.33 -1.61
CA ALA A 1024 -8.69 9.49 -2.43
C ALA A 1024 -8.28 10.81 -1.75
N ILE A 1025 -7.86 11.80 -2.54
CA ILE A 1025 -7.53 13.16 -2.09
C ILE A 1025 -8.41 14.17 -2.82
N GLY A 1026 -9.14 14.99 -2.07
CA GLY A 1026 -9.96 16.10 -2.59
C GLY A 1026 -9.52 17.43 -1.99
N ILE A 1027 -9.07 18.37 -2.83
CA ILE A 1027 -8.49 19.65 -2.41
C ILE A 1027 -9.31 20.80 -3.03
N VAL A 1028 -10.15 21.41 -2.18
CA VAL A 1028 -10.94 22.63 -2.45
C VAL A 1028 -10.45 23.81 -1.57
N GLY A 1029 -9.89 23.50 -0.40
CA GLY A 1029 -9.01 24.37 0.37
C GLY A 1029 -7.56 24.24 -0.09
N ASN A 1030 -6.59 24.59 0.75
CA ASN A 1030 -5.20 24.77 0.30
C ASN A 1030 -4.23 23.70 0.83
N VAL A 1031 -3.21 23.34 0.05
CA VAL A 1031 -2.06 22.56 0.50
C VAL A 1031 -0.80 23.40 0.25
N ARG A 1032 -0.11 23.81 1.32
CA ARG A 1032 0.96 24.82 1.21
C ARG A 1032 2.22 24.40 1.94
N SER A 1033 3.36 24.46 1.26
CA SER A 1033 4.69 24.42 1.86
C SER A 1033 5.56 25.55 1.30
N ASN A 1034 5.11 26.78 1.50
CA ASN A 1034 5.74 27.98 0.95
C ASN A 1034 6.82 28.52 1.91
N GLY A 1035 7.85 29.15 1.35
CA GLY A 1035 8.88 29.87 2.11
C GLY A 1035 8.47 31.29 2.47
N ASP A 1036 8.95 31.80 3.60
CA ASP A 1036 8.72 33.19 4.02
C ASP A 1036 9.44 34.21 3.14
N GLY A 1037 8.78 35.34 2.90
CA GLY A 1037 9.36 36.55 2.33
C GLY A 1037 8.60 37.79 2.83
N GLY A 1038 9.12 38.98 2.55
CA GLY A 1038 8.50 40.23 2.97
C GLY A 1038 9.21 41.47 2.42
N PRO A 1039 8.62 42.68 2.59
CA PRO A 1039 9.12 43.92 1.99
C PRO A 1039 10.37 44.50 2.66
N ASN A 1040 10.79 43.97 3.82
CA ASN A 1040 11.73 44.64 4.72
C ASN A 1040 13.20 44.51 4.28
N LEU A 1041 13.83 45.68 4.13
CA LEU A 1041 15.24 45.94 4.47
C LEU A 1041 16.27 44.95 3.90
N GLY A 1042 16.06 44.46 2.67
CA GLY A 1042 17.11 43.78 1.91
C GLY A 1042 17.59 42.41 2.44
N SER A 1043 16.87 41.79 3.38
CA SER A 1043 17.11 40.39 3.75
C SER A 1043 16.52 39.43 2.71
N GLY A 1044 17.19 38.30 2.50
CA GLY A 1044 16.78 37.29 1.52
C GLY A 1044 15.57 36.48 1.98
N SER A 1045 14.71 36.10 1.02
CA SER A 1045 13.54 35.25 1.27
C SER A 1045 13.90 33.76 1.23
N SER A 1046 13.05 32.92 1.81
CA SER A 1046 13.29 31.48 1.98
C SER A 1046 12.62 30.65 0.89
N ALA A 1047 13.15 29.47 0.58
CA ALA A 1047 12.59 28.57 -0.42
C ALA A 1047 11.32 27.86 0.05
N GLY A 1048 10.47 27.43 -0.89
CA GLY A 1048 9.42 26.44 -0.61
C GLY A 1048 9.99 25.08 -0.20
N GLY A 1049 9.15 24.17 0.28
CA GLY A 1049 9.55 22.84 0.77
C GLY A 1049 9.08 21.69 -0.13
N SER A 1050 9.04 20.47 0.43
CA SER A 1050 8.50 19.29 -0.23
C SER A 1050 6.99 19.15 0.00
N VAL A 1051 6.25 18.82 -1.06
CA VAL A 1051 4.87 18.33 -1.00
C VAL A 1051 4.80 17.00 -1.76
N TYR A 1052 4.36 15.92 -1.11
CA TYR A 1052 4.15 14.61 -1.75
C TYR A 1052 2.74 14.07 -1.41
N LEU A 1053 1.88 14.05 -2.43
CA LEU A 1053 0.54 13.48 -2.34
C LEU A 1053 0.53 12.12 -3.07
N ARG A 1054 -0.12 11.11 -2.48
CA ARG A 1054 -0.31 9.79 -3.14
C ARG A 1054 -1.71 9.26 -2.88
N ALA A 1055 -2.43 8.90 -3.93
CA ALA A 1055 -3.74 8.26 -3.80
C ALA A 1055 -4.06 7.31 -4.95
N THR A 1056 -5.25 6.71 -4.92
CA THR A 1056 -5.82 6.12 -6.14
C THR A 1056 -6.33 7.24 -7.04
N ASN A 1057 -7.16 8.13 -6.48
CA ASN A 1057 -7.78 9.25 -7.19
C ASN A 1057 -7.47 10.60 -6.53
N VAL A 1058 -7.15 11.64 -7.31
CA VAL A 1058 -6.80 12.99 -6.86
C VAL A 1058 -7.58 14.06 -7.61
N ASN A 1059 -8.29 14.91 -6.88
CA ASN A 1059 -9.02 16.07 -7.41
C ASN A 1059 -8.49 17.36 -6.74
N ILE A 1060 -7.94 18.27 -7.54
CA ILE A 1060 -7.28 19.51 -7.10
C ILE A 1060 -7.85 20.71 -7.87
N GLY A 1061 -8.43 21.67 -7.14
CA GLY A 1061 -8.80 22.97 -7.69
C GLY A 1061 -7.59 23.87 -8.00
N GLN A 1062 -7.81 24.87 -8.87
CA GLN A 1062 -6.76 25.70 -9.47
C GLN A 1062 -5.88 26.44 -8.44
N GLY A 1063 -4.56 26.31 -8.58
CA GLY A 1063 -3.57 26.99 -7.73
C GLY A 1063 -3.55 26.59 -6.25
N LEU A 1064 -4.29 25.55 -5.84
CA LEU A 1064 -4.50 25.23 -4.42
C LEU A 1064 -3.32 24.47 -3.75
N VAL A 1065 -2.49 23.79 -4.54
CA VAL A 1065 -1.26 23.13 -4.06
C VAL A 1065 -0.05 23.99 -4.41
N THR A 1066 0.70 24.44 -3.40
CA THR A 1066 1.84 25.37 -3.58
C THR A 1066 3.05 24.98 -2.74
N ALA A 1067 4.24 25.14 -3.33
CA ALA A 1067 5.55 25.07 -2.69
C ALA A 1067 6.42 26.26 -3.12
N SER A 1068 5.82 27.45 -3.16
CA SER A 1068 6.45 28.67 -3.69
C SER A 1068 7.52 29.22 -2.75
N GLY A 1069 8.60 29.76 -3.31
CA GLY A 1069 9.56 30.56 -2.56
C GLY A 1069 9.00 31.92 -2.13
N GLY A 1070 9.55 32.46 -1.06
CA GLY A 1070 9.19 33.78 -0.55
C GLY A 1070 9.67 34.91 -1.47
N TYR A 1071 8.92 36.02 -1.47
CA TYR A 1071 9.17 37.18 -2.33
C TYR A 1071 9.65 38.39 -1.52
N ASN A 1072 10.69 39.08 -2.00
CA ASN A 1072 11.14 40.38 -1.49
C ASN A 1072 10.92 41.43 -2.59
N SER A 1073 10.39 42.61 -2.23
CA SER A 1073 10.00 43.65 -3.18
C SER A 1073 10.95 44.85 -3.26
N THR A 1074 12.05 44.85 -2.50
CA THR A 1074 12.90 46.03 -2.31
C THR A 1074 14.37 45.81 -2.70
N HIS A 1075 15.07 44.85 -2.07
CA HIS A 1075 16.51 44.64 -2.33
C HIS A 1075 17.03 43.20 -2.14
N GLY A 1076 16.34 42.38 -1.34
CA GLY A 1076 16.78 41.02 -1.02
C GLY A 1076 16.46 40.01 -2.12
N GLY A 1077 17.16 38.88 -2.17
CA GLY A 1077 16.87 37.81 -3.13
C GLY A 1077 15.55 37.07 -2.83
N HIS A 1078 14.88 36.58 -3.87
CA HIS A 1078 13.70 35.73 -3.78
C HIS A 1078 14.11 34.28 -3.49
N GLY A 1079 13.29 33.57 -2.71
CA GLY A 1079 13.48 32.14 -2.46
C GLY A 1079 13.10 31.30 -3.69
N ALA A 1080 13.69 30.12 -3.81
CA ALA A 1080 13.37 29.14 -4.84
C ALA A 1080 11.98 28.49 -4.64
N VAL A 1081 11.35 28.07 -5.75
CA VAL A 1081 10.22 27.13 -5.72
C VAL A 1081 10.74 25.74 -5.34
N GLY A 1082 10.08 25.10 -4.38
CA GLY A 1082 10.43 23.77 -3.87
C GLY A 1082 10.00 22.64 -4.81
N ARG A 1083 9.42 21.57 -4.24
CA ARG A 1083 9.03 20.38 -5.01
C ARG A 1083 7.62 19.92 -4.66
N ILE A 1084 6.87 19.53 -5.69
CA ILE A 1084 5.53 18.96 -5.58
C ILE A 1084 5.52 17.67 -6.40
N ARG A 1085 5.25 16.53 -5.75
CA ARG A 1085 4.99 15.23 -6.39
C ARG A 1085 3.56 14.80 -6.09
N ILE A 1086 2.87 14.27 -7.11
CA ILE A 1086 1.51 13.74 -7.00
C ILE A 1086 1.49 12.38 -7.70
N ASP A 1087 1.32 11.30 -6.94
CA ASP A 1087 1.12 9.95 -7.46
C ASP A 1087 -0.37 9.61 -7.45
N ALA A 1088 -0.93 9.27 -8.61
CA ALA A 1088 -2.31 8.75 -8.70
C ALA A 1088 -2.50 7.84 -9.92
N GLN A 1089 -3.56 7.02 -9.89
CA GLN A 1089 -4.14 6.46 -11.11
C GLN A 1089 -4.97 7.52 -11.84
N SER A 1090 -5.50 8.50 -11.09
CA SER A 1090 -6.30 9.58 -11.62
C SER A 1090 -5.92 10.94 -11.02
N VAL A 1091 -5.56 11.92 -11.86
CA VAL A 1091 -5.40 13.33 -11.48
C VAL A 1091 -6.35 14.21 -12.29
N HIS A 1092 -7.15 15.04 -11.61
CA HIS A 1092 -7.57 16.30 -12.19
C HIS A 1092 -6.93 17.48 -11.48
N ALA A 1093 -6.12 18.19 -12.25
CA ALA A 1093 -5.47 19.43 -11.88
C ALA A 1093 -5.81 20.47 -12.95
N GLY A 1094 -6.59 21.47 -12.57
CA GLY A 1094 -6.42 22.76 -13.20
C GLY A 1094 -5.16 23.40 -12.61
N ASP A 1095 -4.17 23.72 -13.43
CA ASP A 1095 -2.96 24.51 -13.15
C ASP A 1095 -2.57 24.68 -11.66
N THR A 1096 -1.82 23.71 -11.13
CA THR A 1096 -0.90 23.96 -10.00
C THR A 1096 0.32 24.73 -10.50
N THR A 1097 0.93 25.57 -9.68
CA THR A 1097 2.12 26.35 -10.10
C THR A 1097 3.36 25.44 -10.19
N SER A 1098 3.73 25.10 -11.43
CA SER A 1098 4.95 24.35 -11.79
C SER A 1098 5.10 22.93 -11.21
N PRO A 1099 4.19 21.99 -11.50
CA PRO A 1099 4.58 20.59 -11.57
C PRO A 1099 5.55 20.43 -12.77
N THR A 1100 6.73 19.86 -12.54
CA THR A 1100 7.51 19.30 -13.66
C THR A 1100 6.92 17.93 -13.96
N PHE A 1101 6.26 17.83 -15.10
CA PHE A 1101 6.11 16.59 -15.85
C PHE A 1101 7.54 16.31 -16.45
N VAL A 1102 7.93 15.10 -16.91
CA VAL A 1102 9.26 14.88 -17.55
C VAL A 1102 9.19 13.93 -18.76
N ALA A 1103 9.58 14.43 -19.94
CA ALA A 1103 9.57 13.73 -21.21
C ALA A 1103 10.87 12.92 -21.45
N GLY A 1104 10.84 11.97 -22.40
CA GLY A 1104 11.73 10.80 -22.44
C GLY A 1104 12.27 10.42 -23.82
N GLY A 1105 13.12 11.27 -24.37
CA GLY A 1105 14.09 11.06 -25.47
C GLY A 1105 14.11 12.03 -26.71
N ALA A 1106 15.19 12.39 -27.42
CA ALA A 1106 15.06 13.40 -28.51
C ALA A 1106 14.70 12.82 -29.89
N LEU A 1107 13.48 13.13 -30.39
CA LEU A 1107 13.15 13.08 -31.81
C LEU A 1107 13.73 14.31 -32.52
N SER A 1108 15.05 14.49 -32.46
CA SER A 1108 15.72 15.65 -33.06
C SER A 1108 15.59 15.69 -34.59
N GLY A 1109 14.49 16.26 -35.10
CA GLY A 1109 14.22 16.51 -36.51
C GLY A 1109 13.97 15.29 -37.40
N GLY A 1110 13.62 14.13 -36.82
CA GLY A 1110 13.35 12.91 -37.59
C GLY A 1110 11.89 12.75 -38.05
N SER A 1111 11.65 11.63 -38.74
CA SER A 1111 10.30 11.15 -39.10
C SER A 1111 10.12 9.69 -38.65
N LYS A 1112 9.11 9.40 -37.82
CA LYS A 1112 8.70 8.04 -37.49
C LYS A 1112 7.69 7.55 -38.52
N ILE A 1113 7.90 6.37 -39.09
CA ILE A 1113 6.95 5.73 -39.99
C ILE A 1113 6.37 4.49 -39.31
N VAL A 1114 5.06 4.48 -39.07
CA VAL A 1114 4.30 3.30 -38.64
C VAL A 1114 3.53 2.78 -39.86
N THR A 1115 3.40 1.45 -40.01
CA THR A 1115 2.60 0.84 -41.07
C THR A 1115 1.77 -0.29 -40.48
N VAL A 1116 0.45 -0.24 -40.71
CA VAL A 1116 -0.56 -1.16 -40.17
C VAL A 1116 -1.28 -1.84 -41.34
N THR A 1117 -1.50 -3.15 -41.24
CA THR A 1117 -2.37 -3.90 -42.16
C THR A 1117 -3.78 -3.91 -41.57
N LEU A 1118 -4.75 -3.35 -42.31
CA LEU A 1118 -6.12 -3.15 -41.84
C LEU A 1118 -7.06 -4.30 -42.23
N ASP A 1119 -6.71 -5.07 -43.26
CA ASP A 1119 -7.45 -6.27 -43.69
C ASP A 1119 -6.50 -7.25 -44.43
N ASN A 1120 -6.76 -8.55 -44.29
CA ASN A 1120 -6.07 -9.66 -44.96
C ASN A 1120 -7.02 -10.46 -45.90
N THR A 1121 -8.22 -9.97 -46.21
CA THR A 1121 -9.17 -10.66 -47.10
C THR A 1121 -8.79 -10.55 -48.59
N PRO A 1122 -8.63 -11.67 -49.33
CA PRO A 1122 -8.12 -11.59 -50.71
C PRO A 1122 -9.12 -11.09 -51.77
N GLY A 1123 -8.90 -9.89 -52.31
CA GLY A 1123 -9.16 -9.55 -53.72
C GLY A 1123 -10.24 -8.50 -54.00
N THR A 1124 -10.75 -7.81 -52.99
CA THR A 1124 -11.96 -6.99 -53.04
C THR A 1124 -11.76 -5.48 -52.98
N ILE A 1125 -10.79 -4.95 -52.22
CA ILE A 1125 -10.80 -3.50 -51.92
C ILE A 1125 -10.44 -2.65 -53.15
N THR A 1126 -11.29 -1.67 -53.49
CA THR A 1126 -11.15 -0.80 -54.68
C THR A 1126 -11.04 0.70 -54.38
N LYS A 1127 -11.58 1.17 -53.24
CA LYS A 1127 -11.48 2.56 -52.78
C LYS A 1127 -11.28 2.62 -51.28
N ALA A 1128 -10.70 3.71 -50.78
CA ALA A 1128 -10.68 4.03 -49.36
C ALA A 1128 -10.66 5.55 -49.09
N ARG A 1129 -10.89 5.94 -47.85
CA ARG A 1129 -10.62 7.28 -47.30
C ARG A 1129 -10.37 7.20 -45.79
N ILE A 1130 -9.69 8.21 -45.26
CA ILE A 1130 -9.62 8.45 -43.82
C ILE A 1130 -10.77 9.37 -43.44
N VAL A 1131 -11.65 8.88 -42.58
CA VAL A 1131 -12.90 9.56 -42.19
C VAL A 1131 -12.61 10.60 -41.11
N SER A 1132 -11.89 10.20 -40.06
CA SER A 1132 -11.60 10.99 -38.88
C SER A 1132 -10.28 10.53 -38.24
N VAL A 1133 -9.63 11.42 -37.47
CA VAL A 1133 -8.42 11.11 -36.70
C VAL A 1133 -8.44 11.86 -35.36
N ILE A 1134 -7.90 11.24 -34.31
CA ILE A 1134 -7.63 11.86 -33.01
C ILE A 1134 -6.10 11.98 -32.91
N GLN A 1135 -5.58 13.20 -32.90
CA GLN A 1135 -4.14 13.48 -33.01
C GLN A 1135 -3.76 14.76 -32.25
N ASP A 1136 -2.50 14.83 -31.82
CA ASP A 1136 -1.85 16.04 -31.33
C ASP A 1136 -0.68 16.37 -32.27
N THR A 1137 -0.59 17.64 -32.70
CA THR A 1137 0.35 18.11 -33.73
C THR A 1137 1.10 19.36 -33.28
N ARG A 1138 1.31 19.51 -31.96
CA ARG A 1138 1.98 20.68 -31.37
C ARG A 1138 3.49 20.65 -31.49
N GLY A 1139 4.09 19.47 -31.67
CA GLY A 1139 5.53 19.26 -31.91
C GLY A 1139 5.89 18.76 -33.31
N GLY A 1140 5.04 18.99 -34.31
CA GLY A 1140 5.33 18.63 -35.70
C GLY A 1140 4.11 18.35 -36.59
N THR A 1141 4.35 17.59 -37.66
CA THR A 1141 3.37 17.28 -38.71
C THR A 1141 3.12 15.79 -38.85
N ILE A 1142 1.94 15.41 -39.35
CA ILE A 1142 1.55 14.01 -39.55
C ILE A 1142 1.01 13.84 -40.97
N LEU A 1143 1.57 12.88 -41.70
CA LEU A 1143 1.18 12.52 -43.06
C LEU A 1143 0.56 11.12 -43.05
N TYR A 1144 -0.59 10.97 -43.69
CA TYR A 1144 -1.28 9.69 -43.83
C TYR A 1144 -1.24 9.22 -45.29
N GLU A 1145 -0.92 7.94 -45.49
CA GLU A 1145 -0.85 7.33 -46.82
C GLU A 1145 -1.48 5.92 -46.80
N MET A 1146 -2.19 5.51 -47.85
CA MET A 1146 -2.66 4.12 -47.98
C MET A 1146 -2.22 3.47 -49.30
N THR A 1147 -1.97 2.16 -49.24
CA THR A 1147 -1.70 1.32 -50.41
C THR A 1147 -2.50 0.01 -50.35
N SER A 1148 -2.56 -0.65 -51.51
CA SER A 1148 -3.43 -1.77 -51.80
C SER A 1148 -2.59 -2.88 -52.45
N ASN A 1149 -2.74 -4.15 -52.02
CA ASN A 1149 -1.83 -5.26 -52.35
C ASN A 1149 -0.39 -5.12 -51.79
N GLY A 1150 -0.20 -4.34 -50.71
CA GLY A 1150 1.12 -4.18 -50.07
C GLY A 1150 2.23 -3.59 -50.95
N GLY A 1151 1.87 -2.91 -52.04
CA GLY A 1151 2.82 -2.39 -53.04
C GLY A 1151 3.62 -1.17 -52.61
N THR A 1152 4.55 -0.74 -53.47
CA THR A 1152 5.40 0.44 -53.26
C THR A 1152 4.69 1.78 -53.54
N ASN A 1153 3.48 1.76 -54.09
CA ASN A 1153 2.78 2.95 -54.53
C ASN A 1153 1.77 3.39 -53.47
N TRP A 1154 2.16 4.38 -52.67
CA TRP A 1154 1.37 4.96 -51.59
C TRP A 1154 0.62 6.20 -52.10
N ASN A 1155 -0.66 6.31 -51.74
CA ASN A 1155 -1.49 7.46 -52.07
C ASN A 1155 -1.71 8.27 -50.79
N THR A 1156 -1.49 9.58 -50.83
CA THR A 1156 -1.69 10.47 -49.68
C THR A 1156 -3.17 10.74 -49.43
N PHE A 1157 -3.58 10.72 -48.17
CA PHE A 1157 -4.94 11.04 -47.73
C PHE A 1157 -4.93 12.18 -46.73
N ILE A 1158 -5.85 13.12 -46.89
CA ILE A 1158 -6.18 14.11 -45.87
C ILE A 1158 -7.42 13.59 -45.13
N PRO A 1159 -7.44 13.57 -43.78
CA PRO A 1159 -8.64 13.19 -43.02
C PRO A 1159 -9.85 14.04 -43.42
N GLY A 1160 -10.94 13.38 -43.83
CA GLY A 1160 -12.14 14.00 -44.39
C GLY A 1160 -12.22 14.03 -45.93
N ASP A 1161 -11.19 13.55 -46.64
CA ASP A 1161 -11.21 13.39 -48.11
C ASP A 1161 -12.40 12.53 -48.61
N PRO A 1162 -12.86 12.72 -49.86
CA PRO A 1162 -13.75 11.76 -50.53
C PRO A 1162 -13.03 10.43 -50.82
N LEU A 1163 -13.80 9.35 -51.00
CA LEU A 1163 -13.30 8.01 -51.35
C LEU A 1163 -12.39 8.03 -52.61
N GLN A 1164 -11.07 8.01 -52.40
CA GLN A 1164 -10.09 7.89 -53.48
C GLN A 1164 -10.05 6.44 -53.98
N SER A 1165 -9.75 6.25 -55.27
CA SER A 1165 -9.78 4.93 -55.92
C SER A 1165 -8.37 4.40 -56.16
N PHE A 1166 -8.14 3.13 -55.80
CA PHE A 1166 -6.86 2.45 -56.08
C PHE A 1166 -6.79 1.99 -57.53
N SER A 1167 -5.59 1.93 -58.10
CA SER A 1167 -5.38 1.55 -59.51
C SER A 1167 -5.51 0.05 -59.80
N THR A 1168 -5.59 -0.78 -58.76
CA THR A 1168 -5.82 -2.24 -58.82
C THR A 1168 -6.68 -2.67 -57.64
N ALA A 1169 -7.65 -3.58 -57.86
CA ALA A 1169 -8.38 -4.22 -56.76
C ALA A 1169 -7.42 -5.08 -55.89
N ALA A 1170 -7.71 -5.19 -54.58
CA ALA A 1170 -6.68 -5.59 -53.62
C ALA A 1170 -7.03 -6.66 -52.58
N SER A 1171 -5.98 -7.37 -52.15
CA SER A 1171 -5.97 -8.49 -51.20
C SER A 1171 -5.43 -8.15 -49.80
N ASP A 1172 -5.04 -6.89 -49.61
CA ASP A 1172 -4.51 -6.32 -48.37
C ASP A 1172 -4.61 -4.80 -48.50
N LEU A 1173 -5.15 -4.12 -47.48
CA LEU A 1173 -5.18 -2.67 -47.36
C LEU A 1173 -4.24 -2.25 -46.23
N ARG A 1174 -3.20 -1.47 -46.54
CA ARG A 1174 -2.23 -0.96 -45.56
C ARG A 1174 -2.33 0.54 -45.41
N LEU A 1175 -2.34 0.99 -44.16
CA LEU A 1175 -2.21 2.38 -43.75
C LEU A 1175 -0.79 2.63 -43.27
N ARG A 1176 -0.21 3.75 -43.71
CA ARG A 1176 1.06 4.28 -43.24
C ARG A 1176 0.81 5.64 -42.60
N ILE A 1177 1.43 5.85 -41.45
CA ILE A 1177 1.37 7.09 -40.68
C ILE A 1177 2.82 7.56 -40.51
N THR A 1178 3.14 8.71 -41.07
CA THR A 1178 4.48 9.32 -41.00
C THR A 1178 4.39 10.57 -40.14
N LEU A 1179 4.88 10.47 -38.90
CA LEU A 1179 4.98 11.59 -37.95
C LEU A 1179 6.35 12.25 -38.11
N THR A 1180 6.41 13.55 -38.34
CA THR A 1180 7.66 14.31 -38.53
C THR A 1180 7.73 15.44 -37.51
N SER A 1181 8.70 15.36 -36.60
CA SER A 1181 8.87 16.37 -35.54
C SER A 1181 9.39 17.69 -36.11
N ASP A 1182 8.93 18.82 -35.54
CA ASP A 1182 9.50 20.15 -35.81
C ASP A 1182 10.68 20.51 -34.89
N GLY A 1183 11.03 19.64 -33.94
CA GLY A 1183 12.11 19.82 -32.97
C GLY A 1183 11.76 20.73 -31.79
N SER A 1184 10.49 21.10 -31.60
CA SER A 1184 10.02 21.61 -30.31
C SER A 1184 9.71 20.44 -29.36
N ASN A 1185 10.00 20.62 -28.07
CA ASN A 1185 9.65 19.65 -27.01
C ASN A 1185 8.14 19.73 -26.69
N LEU A 1186 7.30 19.60 -27.72
CA LEU A 1186 5.85 19.71 -27.65
C LEU A 1186 5.19 18.43 -28.17
N PRO A 1187 3.93 18.17 -27.78
CA PRO A 1187 3.20 16.95 -28.14
C PRO A 1187 3.08 16.64 -29.63
N LEU A 1188 3.48 15.43 -30.04
CA LEU A 1188 3.22 14.89 -31.38
C LEU A 1188 2.80 13.41 -31.31
N GLY A 1189 1.60 13.07 -31.78
CA GLY A 1189 1.09 11.69 -31.74
C GLY A 1189 -0.30 11.51 -32.33
N VAL A 1190 -0.69 10.25 -32.56
CA VAL A 1190 -2.04 9.84 -32.98
C VAL A 1190 -2.59 8.84 -31.95
N GLN A 1191 -3.87 9.00 -31.58
CA GLN A 1191 -4.56 8.20 -30.56
C GLN A 1191 -5.64 7.28 -31.15
N GLY A 1192 -6.18 7.61 -32.32
CA GLY A 1192 -7.18 6.80 -33.03
C GLY A 1192 -7.43 7.30 -34.46
N ILE A 1193 -7.85 6.41 -35.36
CA ILE A 1193 -8.10 6.66 -36.78
C ILE A 1193 -9.33 5.85 -37.23
N THR A 1194 -10.25 6.47 -37.98
CA THR A 1194 -11.34 5.77 -38.68
C THR A 1194 -11.06 5.71 -40.18
N VAL A 1195 -11.11 4.52 -40.77
CA VAL A 1195 -10.97 4.29 -42.22
C VAL A 1195 -12.26 3.70 -42.78
N GLU A 1196 -12.75 4.26 -43.89
CA GLU A 1196 -13.82 3.67 -44.71
C GLU A 1196 -13.21 3.16 -46.02
N TYR A 1197 -13.61 1.96 -46.45
CA TYR A 1197 -13.20 1.39 -47.73
C TYR A 1197 -14.38 0.71 -48.45
N LEU A 1198 -14.23 0.52 -49.76
CA LEU A 1198 -15.26 -0.03 -50.64
C LEU A 1198 -14.75 -1.28 -51.37
N ALA A 1199 -15.39 -2.40 -51.07
CA ALA A 1199 -15.36 -3.65 -51.84
C ALA A 1199 -16.48 -3.66 -52.90
N PRO A 1200 -16.46 -4.59 -53.88
CA PRO A 1200 -17.56 -4.87 -54.81
C PRO A 1200 -18.65 -5.76 -54.22
#